data_AF-A0A942ZFA8-F1
#
_entry.id   AF-A0A942ZFA8-F1
#
_cell.length_a   1.000
_cell.length_b   1.000
_cell.length_c   1.000
_cell.angle_alpha   90.00
_cell.angle_beta   90.00
_cell.angle_gamma   90.00
#
_symmetry.space_group_name_H-M   'P 1'
#
loop_
_entity.id
_entity.type
_entity.pdbx_description
1 polymer ?
#
loop_
_entity_poly.entity_id
_entity_poly.type
_entity_poly.pdbx_seq_one_letter_code
_entity_poly.pdbx_strand_id
1 'polypeptide(L)'
;MVRIPVYLKKWQQNGLFEETANALRLRFPEKEFDAGTAAAQVAEILHNLGYKKLFMSKMPESRFGIDGFSVYRDILRQAPADLPELAAYSRIYAQFSISEEDKYLYGNDFLNISNFYKKMKAARLKITPEQFFQTNAMLFQKIEAPAGDYSSKSKVIRGIYGRSQSTPLRDAFCLRFMSAAVADDITDCKTLYALLDGFDNYTRDPGRLNDDFLKGLLRNVIPQAKINPVFSVKENMWGMYPFEYGIGDFNYRAKTSRITPALVNEMLLVSQEFATADFKVFETNRRDGLTLSGTFGALRDCIHDQRCGTDKLIAAMVDYYDTAKDIPEHHRRAKEKLREAIRGLDYNLDDGLLMNLELYDRQLPRHGDEKHSESAISVLRRLRINTVPETDKPPLTNIETVNVLAEEVAQSPFVNGSRLEKYLKTVNDYVEEAMSSRRIGIEPSLLSHLGWTSRITSRFLSDMDYERQVEAYKKPYFKQILRFAELTHNPDRRYDAAGFEAFAQKVAEAPCMEFAYAEVCNRQTGRIMGLMKHYGRIAAYNRKVVSSIYGPGESRNKAYRLIREQRQRRINRLFSGSLLKELQNMSQYKTASCLVGRRHQEEQRRTYPERANFYKLAAQAAGKGLDFTSKHNPEAEVFALHGKAQNNR
;
A
#
# COMPACT_ATOMS: atom_id res chain seq x y z
N MET A 1 62.89 -14.28 -13.91
CA MET A 1 62.20 -13.49 -14.97
C MET A 1 60.70 -13.53 -14.71
N VAL A 2 60.10 -12.43 -14.28
CA VAL A 2 58.65 -12.32 -14.11
C VAL A 2 58.02 -12.27 -15.50
N ARG A 3 57.19 -13.26 -15.86
CA ARG A 3 56.46 -13.27 -17.15
C ARG A 3 55.41 -12.16 -17.12
N ILE A 4 55.67 -11.07 -17.85
CA ILE A 4 54.68 -10.00 -18.05
C ILE A 4 53.51 -10.56 -18.87
N PRO A 5 52.26 -10.45 -18.39
CA PRO A 5 51.07 -10.91 -19.13
C PRO A 5 50.96 -10.28 -20.52
N VAL A 6 50.48 -11.06 -21.50
CA VAL A 6 50.38 -10.62 -22.90
C VAL A 6 49.52 -9.37 -23.07
N TYR A 7 48.41 -9.25 -22.33
CA TYR A 7 47.55 -8.07 -22.39
C TYR A 7 48.30 -6.81 -21.94
N LEU A 8 49.15 -6.91 -20.92
CA LEU A 8 49.89 -5.77 -20.37
C LEU A 8 50.97 -5.29 -21.36
N LYS A 9 51.63 -6.23 -22.07
CA LYS A 9 52.54 -5.88 -23.17
C LYS A 9 51.83 -5.11 -24.28
N LYS A 10 50.63 -5.52 -24.66
CA LYS A 10 49.83 -4.81 -25.68
C LYS A 10 49.37 -3.43 -25.19
N TRP A 11 48.99 -3.32 -23.91
CA TRP A 11 48.65 -2.04 -23.28
C TRP A 11 49.83 -1.06 -23.28
N GLN A 12 51.05 -1.56 -23.01
CA GLN A 12 52.30 -0.78 -23.12
C GLN A 12 52.61 -0.38 -24.56
N GLN A 13 52.50 -1.31 -25.52
CA GLN A 13 52.72 -1.05 -26.95
C GLN A 13 51.79 0.04 -27.52
N ASN A 14 50.56 0.13 -27.00
CA ASN A 14 49.58 1.14 -27.39
C ASN A 14 49.80 2.51 -26.70
N GLY A 15 50.82 2.65 -25.84
CA GLY A 15 51.09 3.88 -25.08
C GLY A 15 50.13 4.16 -23.93
N LEU A 16 49.11 3.31 -23.73
CA LEU A 16 48.08 3.50 -22.71
C LEU A 16 48.60 3.30 -21.28
N PHE A 17 49.69 2.55 -21.11
CA PHE A 17 50.28 2.33 -19.79
C PHE A 17 50.77 3.65 -19.16
N GLU A 18 51.64 4.37 -19.87
CA GLU A 18 52.19 5.65 -19.41
C GLU A 18 51.10 6.73 -19.30
N GLU A 19 50.16 6.76 -20.24
CA GLU A 19 49.01 7.67 -20.19
C GLU A 19 48.14 7.43 -18.96
N THR A 20 47.85 6.17 -18.64
CA THR A 20 47.08 5.79 -17.44
C THR A 20 47.83 6.19 -16.18
N ALA A 21 49.12 5.90 -16.09
CA ALA A 21 49.96 6.27 -14.95
C ALA A 21 50.01 7.80 -14.76
N ASN A 22 50.17 8.56 -15.84
CA ASN A 22 50.17 10.02 -15.80
C ASN A 22 48.80 10.60 -15.44
N ALA A 23 47.71 10.05 -15.98
CA ALA A 23 46.36 10.47 -15.63
C ALA A 23 46.06 10.25 -14.14
N LEU A 24 46.52 9.14 -13.56
CA LEU A 24 46.38 8.87 -12.13
C LEU A 24 47.22 9.83 -11.29
N ARG A 25 48.48 10.12 -11.66
CA ARG A 25 49.34 11.10 -10.96
C ARG A 25 48.73 12.51 -10.97
N LEU A 26 48.19 12.93 -12.12
CA LEU A 26 47.55 14.25 -12.26
C LEU A 26 46.30 14.36 -11.38
N ARG A 27 45.56 13.26 -11.24
CA ARG A 27 44.28 13.25 -10.52
C ARG A 27 44.43 13.06 -9.02
N PHE A 28 45.40 12.25 -8.60
CA PHE A 28 45.70 11.95 -7.22
C PHE A 28 47.15 12.39 -6.95
N PRO A 29 47.38 13.68 -6.65
CA PRO A 29 48.73 14.23 -6.50
C PRO A 29 49.43 13.80 -5.19
N GLU A 30 48.76 13.06 -4.31
CA GLU A 30 49.34 12.57 -3.05
C GLU A 30 50.38 11.46 -3.28
N LYS A 31 51.51 11.51 -2.56
CA LYS A 31 52.69 10.64 -2.72
C LYS A 31 52.52 9.18 -2.27
N GLU A 32 51.31 8.70 -2.04
CA GLU A 32 51.05 7.42 -1.36
C GLU A 32 50.61 6.26 -2.28
N PHE A 33 50.96 6.27 -3.58
CA PHE A 33 50.73 5.10 -4.43
C PHE A 33 51.72 4.96 -5.58
N ASP A 34 51.95 3.71 -6.00
CA ASP A 34 52.75 3.39 -7.18
C ASP A 34 51.87 3.46 -8.45
N ALA A 35 52.07 4.52 -9.24
CA ALA A 35 51.27 4.76 -10.45
C ALA A 35 51.44 3.65 -11.51
N GLY A 36 52.59 2.96 -11.55
CA GLY A 36 52.81 1.83 -12.46
C GLY A 36 51.96 0.61 -12.10
N THR A 37 51.93 0.25 -10.81
CA THR A 37 51.06 -0.81 -10.26
C THR A 37 49.59 -0.48 -10.44
N ALA A 38 49.20 0.76 -10.17
CA ALA A 38 47.83 1.23 -10.39
C ALA A 38 47.44 1.15 -11.88
N ALA A 39 48.32 1.58 -12.80
CA ALA A 39 48.07 1.46 -14.24
C ALA A 39 47.97 0.00 -14.70
N ALA A 40 48.78 -0.91 -14.14
CA ALA A 40 48.68 -2.34 -14.40
C ALA A 40 47.34 -2.92 -13.90
N GLN A 41 46.84 -2.49 -12.75
CA GLN A 41 45.53 -2.90 -12.21
C GLN A 41 44.38 -2.41 -13.09
N VAL A 42 44.43 -1.16 -13.60
CA VAL A 42 43.44 -0.65 -14.55
C VAL A 42 43.41 -1.51 -15.82
N ALA A 43 44.58 -1.85 -16.37
CA ALA A 43 44.69 -2.73 -17.52
C ALA A 43 44.14 -4.13 -17.23
N GLU A 44 44.42 -4.70 -16.06
CA GLU A 44 43.89 -5.99 -15.63
C GLU A 44 42.36 -5.98 -15.54
N ILE A 45 41.76 -4.95 -14.91
CA ILE A 45 40.30 -4.82 -14.80
C ILE A 45 39.67 -4.80 -16.19
N LEU A 46 40.13 -3.91 -17.07
CA LEU A 46 39.56 -3.78 -18.42
C LEU A 46 39.73 -5.04 -19.27
N HIS A 47 40.85 -5.74 -19.10
CA HIS A 47 41.09 -7.03 -19.75
C HIS A 47 40.07 -8.07 -19.30
N ASN A 48 39.90 -8.22 -17.98
CA ASN A 48 38.98 -9.18 -17.37
C ASN A 48 37.52 -8.86 -17.69
N LEU A 49 37.17 -7.58 -17.88
CA LEU A 49 35.84 -7.14 -18.32
C LEU A 49 35.53 -7.41 -19.80
N GLY A 50 36.51 -7.84 -20.59
CA GLY A 50 36.32 -8.23 -21.99
C GLY A 50 36.49 -7.10 -23.01
N TYR A 51 37.05 -5.95 -22.62
CA TYR A 51 37.27 -4.81 -23.53
C TYR A 51 38.48 -5.02 -24.47
N LYS A 52 38.39 -6.06 -25.31
CA LYS A 52 39.46 -6.56 -26.19
C LYS A 52 40.03 -5.50 -27.14
N LYS A 53 39.21 -4.54 -27.59
CA LYS A 53 39.61 -3.47 -28.52
C LYS A 53 40.70 -2.56 -27.93
N LEU A 54 40.76 -2.40 -26.61
CA LEU A 54 41.80 -1.61 -25.96
C LEU A 54 43.17 -2.31 -25.98
N PHE A 55 43.20 -3.62 -26.25
CA PHE A 55 44.41 -4.46 -26.26
C PHE A 55 44.74 -4.97 -27.67
N MET A 56 44.26 -4.32 -28.73
CA MET A 56 44.63 -4.65 -30.11
C MET A 56 46.00 -4.06 -30.46
N SER A 57 46.75 -4.72 -31.35
CA SER A 57 48.10 -4.28 -31.75
C SER A 57 48.13 -2.96 -32.56
N LYS A 58 46.98 -2.53 -33.09
CA LYS A 58 46.82 -1.24 -33.78
C LYS A 58 45.51 -0.62 -33.28
N MET A 59 45.59 0.43 -32.47
CA MET A 59 44.41 1.15 -32.00
C MET A 59 43.76 1.97 -33.14
N PRO A 60 42.42 2.14 -33.15
CA PRO A 60 41.74 3.06 -34.05
C PRO A 60 42.23 4.51 -33.90
N GLU A 61 42.14 5.30 -34.99
CA GLU A 61 42.60 6.70 -35.02
C GLU A 61 41.87 7.62 -34.01
N SER A 62 40.63 7.29 -33.65
CA SER A 62 39.87 7.99 -32.61
C SER A 62 39.64 7.12 -31.38
N ARG A 63 40.12 7.59 -30.23
CA ARG A 63 39.97 6.89 -28.93
C ARG A 63 38.61 7.08 -28.28
N PHE A 64 37.96 8.21 -28.54
CA PHE A 64 36.66 8.54 -27.95
C PHE A 64 35.52 7.65 -28.44
N GLY A 65 35.67 7.03 -29.62
CA GLY A 65 34.74 6.05 -30.18
C GLY A 65 35.07 4.59 -29.83
N ILE A 66 36.12 4.34 -29.02
CA ILE A 66 36.51 2.97 -28.67
C ILE A 66 35.58 2.42 -27.60
N ASP A 67 35.15 1.19 -27.84
CA ASP A 67 34.37 0.40 -26.91
C ASP A 67 35.07 0.26 -25.53
N GLY A 68 34.36 0.55 -24.44
CA GLY A 68 34.88 0.52 -23.08
C GLY A 68 35.68 1.75 -22.63
N PHE A 69 35.88 2.76 -23.50
CA PHE A 69 36.64 3.96 -23.13
C PHE A 69 35.93 4.82 -22.06
N SER A 70 34.59 4.79 -22.01
CA SER A 70 33.82 5.36 -20.90
C SER A 70 34.17 4.71 -19.56
N VAL A 71 34.17 3.38 -19.52
CA VAL A 71 34.50 2.59 -18.32
C VAL A 71 35.95 2.80 -17.90
N TYR A 72 36.89 2.87 -18.85
CA TYR A 72 38.28 3.26 -18.57
C TYR A 72 38.34 4.61 -17.83
N ARG A 73 37.65 5.64 -18.34
CA ARG A 73 37.59 6.95 -17.67
C ARG A 73 36.95 6.88 -16.29
N ASP A 74 35.93 6.03 -16.10
CA ASP A 74 35.27 5.83 -14.81
C ASP A 74 36.16 5.13 -13.78
N ILE A 75 36.94 4.14 -14.21
CA ILE A 75 37.94 3.46 -13.37
C ILE A 75 39.04 4.43 -12.96
N LEU A 76 39.51 5.29 -13.88
CA LEU A 76 40.47 6.36 -13.57
C LEU A 76 39.95 7.38 -12.55
N ARG A 77 38.64 7.42 -12.27
CA ARG A 77 38.08 8.27 -11.20
C ARG A 77 38.16 7.63 -9.82
N GLN A 78 38.44 6.33 -9.71
CA GLN A 78 38.53 5.63 -8.44
C GLN A 78 39.87 5.91 -7.76
N ALA A 79 39.86 5.96 -6.43
CA ALA A 79 41.10 6.16 -5.67
C ALA A 79 42.08 5.00 -5.92
N PRO A 80 43.39 5.25 -6.04
CA PRO A 80 44.37 4.18 -6.27
C PRO A 80 44.32 3.04 -5.23
N ALA A 81 43.97 3.35 -3.97
CA ALA A 81 43.80 2.37 -2.91
C ALA A 81 42.64 1.36 -3.16
N ASP A 82 41.67 1.71 -4.00
CA ASP A 82 40.53 0.85 -4.35
C ASP A 82 40.84 -0.13 -5.50
N LEU A 83 41.84 0.16 -6.32
CA LEU A 83 42.18 -0.60 -7.52
C LEU A 83 42.60 -2.06 -7.26
N PRO A 84 43.36 -2.40 -6.20
CA PRO A 84 43.68 -3.79 -5.90
C PRO A 84 42.43 -4.64 -5.65
N GLU A 85 41.44 -4.09 -4.94
CA GLU A 85 40.19 -4.80 -4.63
C GLU A 85 39.30 -4.92 -5.86
N LEU A 86 39.20 -3.86 -6.68
CA LEU A 86 38.48 -3.90 -7.97
C LEU A 86 39.13 -4.90 -8.94
N ALA A 87 40.46 -4.99 -8.98
CA ALA A 87 41.17 -5.99 -9.77
C ALA A 87 40.82 -7.41 -9.29
N ALA A 88 40.78 -7.67 -7.98
CA ALA A 88 40.35 -8.95 -7.43
C ALA A 88 38.91 -9.31 -7.84
N TYR A 89 37.97 -8.37 -7.77
CA TYR A 89 36.59 -8.59 -8.22
C TYR A 89 36.49 -8.88 -9.72
N SER A 90 37.29 -8.19 -10.54
CA SER A 90 37.33 -8.44 -11.99
C SER A 90 37.83 -9.86 -12.32
N ARG A 91 38.73 -10.44 -11.52
CA ARG A 91 39.18 -11.82 -11.69
C ARG A 91 38.08 -12.82 -11.41
N ILE A 92 37.29 -12.60 -10.35
CA ILE A 92 36.11 -13.41 -10.04
C ILE A 92 35.13 -13.35 -11.21
N TYR A 93 34.88 -12.14 -11.72
CA TYR A 93 34.02 -11.93 -12.89
C TYR A 93 34.49 -12.72 -14.12
N ALA A 94 35.79 -12.70 -14.43
CA ALA A 94 36.34 -13.40 -15.59
C ALA A 94 36.15 -14.92 -15.56
N GLN A 95 35.80 -15.50 -14.41
CA GLN A 95 35.53 -16.94 -14.27
C GLN A 95 34.12 -17.34 -14.73
N PHE A 96 33.19 -16.39 -14.91
CA PHE A 96 31.82 -16.72 -15.28
C PHE A 96 31.65 -16.87 -16.80
N SER A 97 30.94 -17.93 -17.21
CA SER A 97 30.62 -18.22 -18.61
C SER A 97 29.39 -17.43 -19.08
N ILE A 98 29.54 -16.13 -19.32
CA ILE A 98 28.47 -15.24 -19.83
C ILE A 98 28.67 -14.90 -21.31
N SER A 99 27.57 -14.57 -22.02
CA SER A 99 27.60 -14.16 -23.44
C SER A 99 28.46 -12.90 -23.62
N GLU A 100 29.05 -12.68 -24.81
CA GLU A 100 29.87 -11.47 -25.03
C GLU A 100 29.04 -10.18 -24.91
N GLU A 101 27.76 -10.25 -25.27
CA GLU A 101 26.79 -9.17 -25.11
C GLU A 101 26.52 -8.86 -23.64
N ASP A 102 26.33 -9.89 -22.80
CA ASP A 102 26.15 -9.70 -21.36
C ASP A 102 27.45 -9.27 -20.69
N LYS A 103 28.61 -9.70 -21.20
CA LYS A 103 29.90 -9.21 -20.72
C LYS A 103 30.03 -7.72 -20.91
N TYR A 104 29.57 -7.21 -22.04
CA TYR A 104 29.59 -5.80 -22.33
C TYR A 104 28.70 -5.00 -21.35
N LEU A 105 27.47 -5.46 -21.11
CA LEU A 105 26.56 -4.81 -20.15
C LEU A 105 27.10 -4.87 -18.72
N TYR A 106 27.58 -6.05 -18.29
CA TYR A 106 28.16 -6.24 -16.97
C TYR A 106 29.42 -5.38 -16.78
N GLY A 107 30.26 -5.31 -17.80
CA GLY A 107 31.46 -4.46 -17.82
C GLY A 107 31.13 -2.99 -17.69
N ASN A 108 30.04 -2.51 -18.30
CA ASN A 108 29.60 -1.11 -18.20
C ASN A 108 29.09 -0.75 -16.80
N ASP A 109 28.47 -1.69 -16.10
CA ASP A 109 27.94 -1.50 -14.74
C ASP A 109 28.88 -2.05 -13.63
N PHE A 110 30.08 -2.52 -13.99
CA PHE A 110 31.03 -3.17 -13.08
C PHE A 110 31.36 -2.32 -11.85
N LEU A 111 31.57 -1.03 -12.03
CA LEU A 111 31.86 -0.11 -10.92
C LEU A 111 30.65 0.07 -10.00
N ASN A 112 29.43 0.17 -10.55
CA ASN A 112 28.21 0.25 -9.75
C ASN A 112 28.03 -1.02 -8.90
N ILE A 113 28.21 -2.19 -9.52
CA ILE A 113 28.12 -3.49 -8.85
C ILE A 113 29.20 -3.65 -7.77
N SER A 114 30.45 -3.27 -8.06
CA SER A 114 31.56 -3.35 -7.12
C SER A 114 31.38 -2.41 -5.93
N ASN A 115 30.95 -1.18 -6.18
CA ASN A 115 30.68 -0.20 -5.13
C ASN A 115 29.49 -0.62 -4.25
N PHE A 116 28.48 -1.25 -4.87
CA PHE A 116 27.36 -1.86 -4.15
C PHE A 116 27.84 -2.96 -3.20
N TYR A 117 28.74 -3.85 -3.66
CA TYR A 117 29.35 -4.86 -2.79
C TYR A 117 30.16 -4.24 -1.64
N LYS A 118 31.01 -3.26 -1.93
CA LYS A 118 31.78 -2.54 -0.89
C LYS A 118 30.87 -1.96 0.19
N LYS A 119 29.73 -1.36 -0.21
CA LYS A 119 28.71 -0.85 0.70
C LYS A 119 28.09 -1.95 1.57
N MET A 120 27.76 -3.11 0.99
CA MET A 120 27.24 -4.26 1.75
C MET A 120 28.28 -4.82 2.73
N LYS A 121 29.55 -4.90 2.30
CA LYS A 121 30.68 -5.35 3.12
C LYS A 121 30.94 -4.40 4.29
N ALA A 122 30.93 -3.09 4.05
CA ALA A 122 31.05 -2.07 5.10
C ALA A 122 29.93 -2.17 6.15
N ALA A 123 28.74 -2.58 5.72
CA ALA A 123 27.59 -2.83 6.59
C ALA A 123 27.61 -4.20 7.29
N ARG A 124 28.69 -4.98 7.15
CA ARG A 124 28.89 -6.31 7.75
C ARG A 124 27.82 -7.33 7.39
N LEU A 125 27.25 -7.24 6.18
CA LEU A 125 26.36 -8.26 5.64
C LEU A 125 27.17 -9.52 5.28
N LYS A 126 26.66 -10.71 5.65
CA LYS A 126 27.35 -11.99 5.45
C LYS A 126 27.20 -12.49 4.01
N ILE A 127 28.01 -11.96 3.08
CA ILE A 127 28.09 -12.41 1.69
C ILE A 127 29.54 -12.33 1.17
N THR A 128 30.07 -13.43 0.63
CA THR A 128 31.43 -13.42 0.05
C THR A 128 31.42 -12.75 -1.32
N PRO A 129 32.57 -12.23 -1.79
CA PRO A 129 32.67 -11.67 -3.15
C PRO A 129 32.22 -12.70 -4.20
N GLU A 130 32.65 -13.95 -4.09
CA GLU A 130 32.33 -15.01 -5.04
C GLU A 130 30.82 -15.25 -5.12
N GLN A 131 30.15 -15.38 -3.97
CA GLN A 131 28.69 -15.54 -3.91
C GLN A 131 27.95 -14.34 -4.52
N PHE A 132 28.39 -13.12 -4.23
CA PHE A 132 27.79 -11.90 -4.76
C PHE A 132 27.94 -11.82 -6.28
N PHE A 133 29.16 -11.94 -6.79
CA PHE A 133 29.45 -11.83 -8.22
C PHE A 133 28.85 -12.99 -9.02
N GLN A 134 28.77 -14.21 -8.46
CA GLN A 134 28.07 -15.34 -9.08
C GLN A 134 26.56 -15.10 -9.18
N THR A 135 25.94 -14.54 -8.13
CA THR A 135 24.52 -14.18 -8.15
C THR A 135 24.24 -13.14 -9.24
N ASN A 136 25.11 -12.14 -9.38
CA ASN A 136 24.98 -11.13 -10.42
C ASN A 136 25.19 -11.74 -11.82
N ALA A 137 26.19 -12.58 -12.03
CA ALA A 137 26.38 -13.25 -13.32
C ALA A 137 25.13 -14.06 -13.74
N MET A 138 24.53 -14.81 -12.81
CA MET A 138 23.29 -15.54 -13.03
C MET A 138 22.12 -14.61 -13.38
N LEU A 139 21.96 -13.50 -12.63
CA LEU A 139 20.95 -12.48 -12.92
C LEU A 139 21.07 -11.97 -14.35
N PHE A 140 22.28 -11.58 -14.77
CA PHE A 140 22.50 -11.08 -16.13
C PHE A 140 22.19 -12.15 -17.18
N GLN A 141 22.61 -13.39 -17.01
CA GLN A 141 22.32 -14.46 -17.99
C GLN A 141 20.82 -14.71 -18.16
N LYS A 142 20.09 -14.74 -17.05
CA LYS A 142 18.67 -15.11 -17.06
C LYS A 142 17.75 -13.96 -17.46
N ILE A 143 18.16 -12.70 -17.32
CA ILE A 143 17.31 -11.57 -17.72
C ILE A 143 17.22 -11.51 -19.25
N GLU A 144 16.00 -11.69 -19.75
CA GLU A 144 15.68 -11.64 -21.16
C GLU A 144 15.31 -10.22 -21.57
N ALA A 145 15.92 -9.76 -22.66
CA ALA A 145 15.57 -8.52 -23.33
C ALA A 145 15.06 -8.83 -24.74
N PRO A 146 14.11 -8.03 -25.27
CA PRO A 146 13.76 -8.11 -26.68
C PRO A 146 15.01 -7.98 -27.56
N ALA A 147 15.07 -8.73 -28.66
CA ALA A 147 16.21 -8.70 -29.57
C ALA A 147 16.54 -7.25 -29.99
N GLY A 148 17.78 -6.81 -29.73
CA GLY A 148 18.24 -5.46 -30.03
C GLY A 148 17.91 -4.38 -28.99
N ASP A 149 17.08 -4.65 -27.98
CA ASP A 149 16.75 -3.69 -26.90
C ASP A 149 17.55 -3.93 -25.62
N TYR A 150 18.86 -3.76 -25.72
CA TYR A 150 19.78 -3.84 -24.57
C TYR A 150 19.55 -2.71 -23.54
N SER A 151 18.83 -1.65 -23.94
CA SER A 151 18.50 -0.53 -23.06
C SER A 151 17.61 -0.97 -21.90
N SER A 152 16.69 -1.90 -22.14
CA SER A 152 15.76 -2.43 -21.14
C SER A 152 16.47 -3.26 -20.07
N LYS A 153 17.40 -4.13 -20.48
CA LYS A 153 18.24 -4.90 -19.54
C LYS A 153 19.09 -3.98 -18.68
N SER A 154 19.74 -2.99 -19.29
CA SER A 154 20.54 -2.00 -18.55
C SER A 154 19.71 -1.21 -17.53
N LYS A 155 18.45 -0.86 -17.84
CA LYS A 155 17.54 -0.20 -16.88
C LYS A 155 17.27 -1.06 -15.64
N VAL A 156 17.03 -2.36 -15.80
CA VAL A 156 16.82 -3.28 -14.67
C VAL A 156 18.07 -3.36 -13.80
N ILE A 157 19.24 -3.56 -14.42
CA ILE A 157 20.53 -3.65 -13.72
C ILE A 157 20.84 -2.35 -12.96
N ARG A 158 20.75 -1.20 -13.63
CA ARG A 158 20.95 0.11 -12.98
C ARG A 158 19.91 0.37 -11.90
N GLY A 159 18.69 -0.14 -12.06
CA GLY A 159 17.68 -0.13 -11.02
C GLY A 159 18.17 -0.84 -9.77
N ILE A 160 18.80 -2.02 -9.89
CA ILE A 160 19.35 -2.78 -8.75
C ILE A 160 20.53 -2.05 -8.10
N TYR A 161 21.55 -1.65 -8.89
CA TYR A 161 22.85 -1.22 -8.33
C TYR A 161 23.11 0.29 -8.34
N GLY A 162 22.40 1.07 -9.16
CA GLY A 162 22.63 2.50 -9.38
C GLY A 162 22.09 3.44 -8.29
N ARG A 163 21.83 2.92 -7.08
CA ARG A 163 21.15 3.65 -6.00
C ARG A 163 22.15 4.35 -5.08
N SER A 164 22.48 5.60 -5.40
CA SER A 164 23.49 6.38 -4.67
C SER A 164 23.10 6.75 -3.22
N GLN A 165 21.81 6.82 -2.90
CA GLN A 165 21.30 7.25 -1.57
C GLN A 165 20.57 6.16 -0.76
N SER A 166 20.71 4.88 -1.12
CA SER A 166 20.05 3.78 -0.38
C SER A 166 20.82 3.36 0.88
N THR A 167 20.19 2.62 1.78
CA THR A 167 20.87 1.96 2.90
C THR A 167 21.37 0.56 2.50
N PRO A 168 22.46 0.05 3.10
CA PRO A 168 22.96 -1.30 2.81
C PRO A 168 21.90 -2.40 3.02
N LEU A 169 21.02 -2.24 4.01
CA LEU A 169 19.92 -3.18 4.26
C LEU A 169 18.91 -3.20 3.11
N ARG A 170 18.51 -2.01 2.62
CA ARG A 170 17.58 -1.87 1.49
C ARG A 170 18.14 -2.51 0.23
N ASP A 171 19.43 -2.26 -0.03
CA ASP A 171 20.18 -2.82 -1.14
C ASP A 171 20.22 -4.35 -1.08
N ALA A 172 20.55 -4.92 0.07
CA ALA A 172 20.55 -6.36 0.28
C ALA A 172 19.16 -6.99 0.04
N PHE A 173 18.11 -6.33 0.52
CA PHE A 173 16.74 -6.78 0.31
C PHE A 173 16.36 -6.73 -1.17
N CYS A 174 16.70 -5.66 -1.88
CA CYS A 174 16.46 -5.56 -3.31
C CYS A 174 17.19 -6.65 -4.08
N LEU A 175 18.49 -6.85 -3.83
CA LEU A 175 19.27 -7.87 -4.54
C LEU A 175 18.66 -9.26 -4.30
N ARG A 176 18.32 -9.60 -3.06
CA ARG A 176 17.70 -10.89 -2.74
C ARG A 176 16.33 -11.06 -3.38
N PHE A 177 15.51 -10.01 -3.38
CA PHE A 177 14.19 -10.03 -4.02
C PHE A 177 14.31 -10.26 -5.53
N MET A 178 15.15 -9.48 -6.22
CA MET A 178 15.34 -9.60 -7.67
C MET A 178 15.98 -10.93 -8.07
N SER A 179 16.97 -11.40 -7.30
CA SER A 179 17.59 -12.72 -7.52
C SER A 179 16.58 -13.85 -7.39
N ALA A 180 15.68 -13.77 -6.41
CA ALA A 180 14.61 -14.74 -6.25
C ALA A 180 13.56 -14.66 -7.36
N ALA A 181 13.22 -13.45 -7.83
CA ALA A 181 12.25 -13.28 -8.93
C ALA A 181 12.75 -13.94 -10.22
N VAL A 182 14.02 -13.71 -10.56
CA VAL A 182 14.68 -14.34 -11.71
C VAL A 182 14.88 -15.85 -11.51
N ALA A 183 15.10 -16.30 -10.28
CA ALA A 183 15.16 -17.73 -9.97
C ALA A 183 13.79 -18.42 -10.12
N ASP A 184 12.69 -17.68 -9.93
CA ASP A 184 11.31 -18.12 -10.20
C ASP A 184 10.90 -17.83 -11.66
N ASP A 185 11.83 -17.80 -12.62
CA ASP A 185 11.54 -17.62 -14.06
C ASP A 185 10.75 -16.34 -14.42
N ILE A 186 10.86 -15.28 -13.62
CA ILE A 186 10.47 -13.93 -14.06
C ILE A 186 11.69 -13.32 -14.73
N THR A 187 11.85 -13.57 -16.03
CA THR A 187 13.05 -13.18 -16.79
C THR A 187 12.84 -11.92 -17.63
N ASP A 188 11.60 -11.53 -17.93
CA ASP A 188 11.31 -10.40 -18.80
C ASP A 188 11.61 -9.05 -18.13
N CYS A 189 12.27 -8.16 -18.89
CA CYS A 189 12.67 -6.85 -18.37
C CYS A 189 11.49 -5.98 -17.90
N LYS A 190 10.30 -6.12 -18.48
CA LYS A 190 9.15 -5.27 -18.16
C LYS A 190 8.63 -5.57 -16.76
N THR A 191 8.39 -6.85 -16.45
CA THR A 191 7.95 -7.31 -15.13
C THR A 191 9.01 -7.05 -14.08
N LEU A 192 10.28 -7.36 -14.36
CA LEU A 192 11.37 -7.12 -13.42
C LEU A 192 11.51 -5.63 -13.08
N TYR A 193 11.35 -4.75 -14.07
CA TYR A 193 11.37 -3.32 -13.84
C TYR A 193 10.14 -2.84 -13.05
N ALA A 194 8.95 -3.40 -13.27
CA ALA A 194 7.77 -3.12 -12.46
C ALA A 194 7.96 -3.55 -10.99
N LEU A 195 8.55 -4.73 -10.74
CA LEU A 195 8.87 -5.19 -9.39
C LEU A 195 9.91 -4.30 -8.70
N LEU A 196 10.92 -3.84 -9.43
CA LEU A 196 11.89 -2.87 -8.94
C LEU A 196 11.22 -1.54 -8.56
N ASP A 197 10.40 -1.00 -9.44
CA ASP A 197 9.65 0.24 -9.21
C ASP A 197 8.73 0.09 -7.98
N GLY A 198 8.05 -1.05 -7.84
CA GLY A 198 7.21 -1.32 -6.68
C GLY A 198 7.99 -1.49 -5.38
N PHE A 199 9.13 -2.18 -5.41
CA PHE A 199 10.05 -2.22 -4.28
C PHE A 199 10.52 -0.81 -3.91
N ASP A 200 10.92 0.00 -4.89
CA ASP A 200 11.46 1.32 -4.66
C ASP A 200 10.42 2.27 -4.07
N ASN A 201 9.22 2.33 -4.64
CA ASN A 201 8.11 3.15 -4.17
C ASN A 201 7.65 2.73 -2.77
N TYR A 202 7.42 1.43 -2.55
CA TYR A 202 6.92 0.97 -1.27
C TYR A 202 7.96 1.11 -0.15
N THR A 203 9.26 1.07 -0.45
CA THR A 203 10.36 1.22 0.54
C THR A 203 10.91 2.63 0.68
N ARG A 204 10.24 3.66 0.12
CA ARG A 204 10.54 5.08 0.41
C ARG A 204 10.46 5.38 1.91
N ASP A 205 9.61 4.63 2.62
CA ASP A 205 9.51 4.62 4.07
C ASP A 205 10.45 3.55 4.67
N PRO A 206 11.56 3.93 5.32
CA PRO A 206 12.55 2.98 5.84
C PRO A 206 12.00 2.03 6.90
N GLY A 207 10.95 2.42 7.65
CA GLY A 207 10.36 1.55 8.68
C GLY A 207 9.60 0.35 8.14
N ARG A 208 9.38 0.28 6.82
CA ARG A 208 8.80 -0.89 6.14
C ARG A 208 9.82 -2.00 5.91
N LEU A 209 11.13 -1.73 5.99
CA LEU A 209 12.19 -2.72 5.79
C LEU A 209 12.38 -3.61 7.02
N ASN A 210 11.80 -4.81 7.00
CA ASN A 210 11.94 -5.82 8.05
C ASN A 210 11.82 -7.26 7.49
N ASP A 211 12.09 -8.26 8.31
CA ASP A 211 12.05 -9.67 7.87
C ASP A 211 10.69 -10.12 7.33
N ASP A 212 9.59 -9.58 7.87
CA ASP A 212 8.24 -9.92 7.40
C ASP A 212 8.03 -9.37 5.99
N PHE A 213 8.52 -8.15 5.74
CA PHE A 213 8.50 -7.53 4.41
C PHE A 213 9.22 -8.40 3.38
N LEU A 214 10.47 -8.79 3.65
CA LEU A 214 11.23 -9.63 2.73
C LEU A 214 10.58 -11.01 2.52
N LYS A 215 10.14 -11.67 3.59
CA LYS A 215 9.45 -12.97 3.48
C LYS A 215 8.18 -12.86 2.63
N GLY A 216 7.42 -11.78 2.80
CA GLY A 216 6.22 -11.53 2.02
C GLY A 216 6.51 -11.21 0.55
N LEU A 217 7.56 -10.45 0.25
CA LEU A 217 8.00 -10.25 -1.13
C LEU A 217 8.27 -11.61 -1.81
N LEU A 218 9.06 -12.45 -1.16
CA LEU A 218 9.47 -13.75 -1.71
C LEU A 218 8.32 -14.74 -1.86
N ARG A 219 7.43 -14.82 -0.86
CA ARG A 219 6.35 -15.83 -0.83
C ARG A 219 5.05 -15.39 -1.50
N ASN A 220 4.77 -14.09 -1.49
CA ASN A 220 3.44 -13.58 -1.84
C ASN A 220 3.45 -12.60 -3.02
N VAL A 221 4.55 -11.88 -3.26
CA VAL A 221 4.64 -10.92 -4.38
C VAL A 221 5.20 -11.57 -5.64
N ILE A 222 6.32 -12.30 -5.55
CA ILE A 222 6.93 -12.98 -6.71
C ILE A 222 5.91 -13.88 -7.43
N PRO A 223 5.20 -14.80 -6.76
CA PRO A 223 4.25 -15.68 -7.46
C PRO A 223 3.10 -14.91 -8.10
N GLN A 224 2.73 -13.76 -7.53
CA GLN A 224 1.64 -12.92 -8.04
C GLN A 224 2.06 -12.07 -9.24
N ALA A 225 3.35 -11.79 -9.44
CA ALA A 225 3.83 -11.02 -10.58
C ALA A 225 3.45 -11.64 -11.93
N LYS A 226 3.36 -12.97 -12.00
CA LYS A 226 2.99 -13.71 -13.22
C LYS A 226 1.50 -13.64 -13.57
N ILE A 227 0.63 -13.38 -12.59
CA ILE A 227 -0.82 -13.50 -12.73
C ILE A 227 -1.60 -12.23 -12.40
N ASN A 228 -1.01 -11.33 -11.62
CA ASN A 228 -1.63 -10.12 -11.13
C ASN A 228 -0.88 -8.88 -11.66
N PRO A 229 -1.50 -8.13 -12.59
CA PRO A 229 -0.91 -6.95 -13.21
C PRO A 229 -0.45 -5.86 -12.23
N VAL A 230 -0.97 -5.79 -11.00
CA VAL A 230 -0.51 -4.85 -9.96
C VAL A 230 1.00 -4.94 -9.73
N PHE A 231 1.58 -6.13 -9.90
CA PHE A 231 2.99 -6.38 -9.63
C PHE A 231 3.85 -6.47 -10.91
N SER A 232 3.25 -6.48 -12.09
CA SER A 232 3.95 -6.65 -13.37
C SER A 232 3.76 -5.50 -14.36
N VAL A 233 2.89 -4.54 -14.07
CA VAL A 233 2.68 -3.35 -14.88
C VAL A 233 3.08 -2.11 -14.11
N LYS A 234 3.89 -1.25 -14.73
CA LYS A 234 4.26 0.04 -14.18
C LYS A 234 3.17 1.06 -14.50
N GLU A 235 2.46 1.52 -13.48
CA GLU A 235 1.40 2.53 -13.57
C GLU A 235 1.46 3.50 -12.38
N ASN A 236 0.69 4.59 -12.42
CA ASN A 236 0.52 5.51 -11.29
C ASN A 236 -0.40 4.89 -10.22
N MET A 237 0.12 3.90 -9.50
CA MET A 237 -0.62 3.05 -8.54
C MET A 237 -0.35 3.42 -7.07
N TRP A 238 0.45 4.46 -6.83
CA TRP A 238 0.99 4.80 -5.52
C TRP A 238 0.26 6.01 -4.95
N GLY A 239 0.19 6.12 -3.62
CA GLY A 239 -0.32 7.32 -2.98
C GLY A 239 0.50 8.55 -3.38
N MET A 240 -0.17 9.69 -3.56
CA MET A 240 0.49 10.95 -3.94
C MET A 240 1.48 11.39 -2.87
N TYR A 241 1.07 11.29 -1.60
CA TYR A 241 1.93 11.55 -0.45
C TYR A 241 2.45 10.25 0.17
N PRO A 242 3.62 10.27 0.83
CA PRO A 242 4.23 9.08 1.46
C PRO A 242 3.38 8.37 2.53
N PHE A 243 2.31 9.01 3.00
CA PHE A 243 1.39 8.51 4.02
C PHE A 243 0.00 8.12 3.47
N GLU A 244 -0.23 8.36 2.19
CA GLU A 244 -1.43 7.92 1.48
C GLU A 244 -1.24 6.52 0.91
N TYR A 245 -2.34 5.93 0.49
CA TYR A 245 -2.35 4.60 -0.10
C TYR A 245 -2.98 4.68 -1.49
N GLY A 246 -2.23 4.24 -2.50
CA GLY A 246 -2.80 3.79 -3.78
C GLY A 246 -3.00 2.28 -3.80
N ILE A 247 -3.53 1.74 -4.89
CA ILE A 247 -3.72 0.29 -5.08
C ILE A 247 -2.40 -0.49 -4.89
N GLY A 248 -1.27 0.07 -5.31
CA GLY A 248 0.08 -0.50 -5.14
C GLY A 248 0.47 -0.58 -3.66
N ASP A 249 0.36 0.52 -2.92
CA ASP A 249 0.63 0.55 -1.48
C ASP A 249 -0.22 -0.45 -0.72
N PHE A 250 -1.52 -0.53 -1.06
CA PHE A 250 -2.46 -1.45 -0.43
C PHE A 250 -2.07 -2.90 -0.67
N ASN A 251 -1.76 -3.28 -1.92
CA ASN A 251 -1.40 -4.64 -2.29
C ASN A 251 -0.07 -5.07 -1.68
N TYR A 252 0.97 -4.22 -1.73
CA TYR A 252 2.24 -4.51 -1.07
C TYR A 252 2.04 -4.63 0.44
N ARG A 253 1.34 -3.68 1.08
CA ARG A 253 1.07 -3.74 2.53
C ARG A 253 0.33 -5.00 2.93
N ALA A 254 -0.71 -5.39 2.17
CA ALA A 254 -1.48 -6.61 2.41
C ALA A 254 -0.60 -7.86 2.31
N LYS A 255 0.24 -7.95 1.29
CA LYS A 255 1.05 -9.15 0.97
C LYS A 255 2.33 -9.28 1.79
N THR A 256 2.86 -8.18 2.31
CA THR A 256 4.16 -8.17 2.98
C THR A 256 4.11 -7.95 4.48
N SER A 257 2.91 -7.95 5.07
CA SER A 257 2.73 -7.71 6.50
C SER A 257 2.17 -8.94 7.19
N ARG A 258 2.56 -9.14 8.45
CA ARG A 258 2.01 -10.21 9.28
C ARG A 258 0.55 -9.91 9.62
N ILE A 259 -0.31 -10.91 9.46
CA ILE A 259 -1.73 -10.78 9.79
C ILE A 259 -1.88 -10.64 11.30
N THR A 260 -2.48 -9.53 11.72
CA THR A 260 -2.77 -9.19 13.11
C THR A 260 -4.09 -8.42 13.15
N PRO A 261 -4.82 -8.39 14.29
CA PRO A 261 -6.06 -7.63 14.37
C PRO A 261 -5.87 -6.15 14.01
N ALA A 262 -4.79 -5.54 14.49
CA ALA A 262 -4.45 -4.15 14.18
C ALA A 262 -4.22 -3.93 12.67
N LEU A 263 -3.51 -4.85 11.99
CA LEU A 263 -3.30 -4.74 10.54
C LEU A 263 -4.61 -4.88 9.79
N VAL A 264 -5.44 -5.87 10.12
CA VAL A 264 -6.73 -6.07 9.46
C VAL A 264 -7.59 -4.82 9.60
N ASN A 265 -7.67 -4.24 10.81
CA ASN A 265 -8.41 -2.98 11.00
C ASN A 265 -7.85 -1.82 10.18
N GLU A 266 -6.51 -1.65 10.18
CA GLU A 266 -5.85 -0.62 9.37
C GLU A 266 -6.24 -0.78 7.90
N MET A 267 -6.13 -1.99 7.35
CA MET A 267 -6.40 -2.27 5.94
C MET A 267 -7.89 -2.12 5.58
N LEU A 268 -8.81 -2.46 6.48
CA LEU A 268 -10.24 -2.23 6.29
C LEU A 268 -10.59 -0.73 6.22
N LEU A 269 -9.88 0.13 6.97
CA LEU A 269 -10.07 1.58 6.85
C LEU A 269 -9.40 2.14 5.59
N VAL A 270 -8.20 1.64 5.25
CA VAL A 270 -7.45 2.07 4.07
C VAL A 270 -8.21 1.72 2.78
N SER A 271 -8.87 0.57 2.69
CA SER A 271 -9.66 0.19 1.50
C SER A 271 -10.79 1.16 1.17
N GLN A 272 -11.16 2.02 2.12
CA GLN A 272 -12.16 3.09 1.95
C GLN A 272 -11.52 4.48 1.71
N GLU A 273 -10.20 4.57 1.58
CA GLU A 273 -9.47 5.84 1.33
C GLU A 273 -9.11 6.04 -0.15
N PHE A 274 -9.23 5.00 -0.97
CA PHE A 274 -8.99 5.01 -2.42
C PHE A 274 -10.12 4.27 -3.14
N ALA A 275 -10.24 4.47 -4.46
CA ALA A 275 -11.43 4.06 -5.21
C ALA A 275 -11.66 2.54 -5.28
N THR A 276 -10.62 1.75 -5.51
CA THR A 276 -10.76 0.29 -5.69
C THR A 276 -9.44 -0.43 -5.49
N ALA A 277 -9.50 -1.59 -4.85
CA ALA A 277 -8.40 -2.55 -4.71
C ALA A 277 -8.30 -3.56 -5.87
N ASP A 278 -9.27 -3.55 -6.79
CA ASP A 278 -9.27 -4.39 -8.00
C ASP A 278 -8.55 -3.67 -9.14
N PHE A 279 -7.48 -4.28 -9.66
CA PHE A 279 -6.67 -3.69 -10.72
C PHE A 279 -7.44 -3.50 -12.03
N LYS A 280 -8.32 -4.43 -12.40
CA LYS A 280 -9.09 -4.33 -13.64
C LYS A 280 -10.04 -3.13 -13.58
N VAL A 281 -10.68 -2.93 -12.42
CA VAL A 281 -11.53 -1.75 -12.18
C VAL A 281 -10.68 -0.48 -12.16
N PHE A 282 -9.53 -0.51 -11.49
CA PHE A 282 -8.59 0.61 -11.47
C PHE A 282 -8.15 1.04 -12.88
N GLU A 283 -7.71 0.10 -13.70
CA GLU A 283 -7.26 0.37 -15.07
C GLU A 283 -8.41 0.86 -15.96
N THR A 284 -9.61 0.30 -15.78
CA THR A 284 -10.82 0.82 -16.44
C THR A 284 -11.06 2.28 -16.07
N ASN A 285 -11.01 2.61 -14.77
CA ASN A 285 -11.17 3.98 -14.29
C ASN A 285 -10.09 4.92 -14.86
N ARG A 286 -8.84 4.46 -14.99
CA ARG A 286 -7.77 5.26 -15.63
C ARG A 286 -8.07 5.57 -17.09
N ARG A 287 -8.52 4.60 -17.87
CA ARG A 287 -8.90 4.80 -19.28
C ARG A 287 -10.11 5.72 -19.43
N ASP A 288 -11.07 5.60 -18.52
CA ASP A 288 -12.22 6.50 -18.45
C ASP A 288 -11.78 7.93 -18.12
N GLY A 289 -10.85 8.09 -17.16
CA GLY A 289 -10.23 9.39 -16.86
C GLY A 289 -9.51 9.99 -18.07
N LEU A 290 -8.79 9.18 -18.86
CA LEU A 290 -8.16 9.63 -20.11
C LEU A 290 -9.19 10.08 -21.16
N THR A 291 -10.28 9.34 -21.29
CA THR A 291 -11.40 9.69 -22.18
C THR A 291 -12.01 11.05 -21.81
N LEU A 292 -12.10 11.37 -20.52
CA LEU A 292 -12.65 12.63 -20.01
C LEU A 292 -11.65 13.81 -20.00
N SER A 293 -10.36 13.57 -20.24
CA SER A 293 -9.29 14.55 -19.99
C SER A 293 -9.43 15.83 -20.81
N GLY A 294 -9.92 15.74 -22.05
CA GLY A 294 -10.14 16.91 -22.91
C GLY A 294 -11.42 17.69 -22.59
N THR A 295 -12.24 17.19 -21.66
CA THR A 295 -13.58 17.72 -21.35
C THR A 295 -13.63 18.35 -19.96
N PHE A 296 -13.13 17.64 -18.94
CA PHE A 296 -13.20 18.09 -17.53
C PHE A 296 -11.82 18.38 -16.91
N GLY A 297 -10.81 18.60 -17.75
CA GLY A 297 -9.47 19.02 -17.34
C GLY A 297 -8.85 18.13 -16.25
N ALA A 298 -8.56 18.74 -15.10
CA ALA A 298 -7.88 18.11 -13.96
C ALA A 298 -8.64 16.94 -13.30
N LEU A 299 -9.90 16.66 -13.68
CA LEU A 299 -10.63 15.48 -13.23
C LEU A 299 -9.87 14.18 -13.51
N ARG A 300 -9.20 14.09 -14.66
CA ARG A 300 -8.37 12.94 -15.04
C ARG A 300 -7.35 12.62 -13.94
N ASP A 301 -6.65 13.63 -13.44
CA ASP A 301 -5.59 13.44 -12.45
C ASP A 301 -6.17 13.02 -11.09
N CYS A 302 -7.34 13.55 -10.70
CA CYS A 302 -8.06 13.06 -9.51
C CYS A 302 -8.42 11.57 -9.57
N ILE A 303 -8.79 11.08 -10.77
CA ILE A 303 -9.10 9.66 -11.02
C ILE A 303 -7.82 8.83 -11.04
N HIS A 304 -6.80 9.29 -11.77
CA HIS A 304 -5.51 8.60 -11.94
C HIS A 304 -4.75 8.45 -10.62
N ASP A 305 -4.75 9.48 -9.79
CA ASP A 305 -4.13 9.51 -8.46
C ASP A 305 -5.00 8.82 -7.39
N GLN A 306 -6.19 8.32 -7.74
CA GLN A 306 -7.16 7.72 -6.82
C GLN A 306 -7.48 8.59 -5.58
N ARG A 307 -7.59 9.91 -5.77
CA ARG A 307 -7.71 10.84 -4.64
C ARG A 307 -8.92 10.52 -3.76
N CYS A 308 -8.72 10.58 -2.45
CA CYS A 308 -9.80 10.45 -1.48
C CYS A 308 -10.87 11.52 -1.74
N GLY A 309 -12.13 11.12 -1.94
CA GLY A 309 -13.25 12.01 -2.25
C GLY A 309 -13.57 12.14 -3.74
N THR A 310 -12.76 11.57 -4.65
CA THR A 310 -13.06 11.52 -6.08
C THR A 310 -14.39 10.81 -6.35
N ASP A 311 -14.73 9.78 -5.58
CA ASP A 311 -16.02 9.09 -5.59
C ASP A 311 -17.20 10.06 -5.35
N LYS A 312 -17.07 10.95 -4.36
CA LYS A 312 -18.09 11.95 -4.03
C LYS A 312 -18.21 13.02 -5.11
N LEU A 313 -17.08 13.44 -5.69
CA LEU A 313 -17.08 14.39 -6.81
C LEU A 313 -17.82 13.80 -8.00
N ILE A 314 -17.48 12.57 -8.41
CA ILE A 314 -18.12 11.90 -9.55
C ILE A 314 -19.62 11.70 -9.29
N ALA A 315 -20.00 11.28 -8.08
CA ALA A 315 -21.41 11.16 -7.70
C ALA A 315 -22.13 12.52 -7.79
N ALA A 316 -21.54 13.59 -7.26
CA ALA A 316 -22.12 14.94 -7.31
C ALA A 316 -22.21 15.48 -8.74
N MET A 317 -21.24 15.18 -9.61
CA MET A 317 -21.28 15.53 -11.03
C MET A 317 -22.44 14.84 -11.74
N VAL A 318 -22.65 13.54 -11.50
CA VAL A 318 -23.77 12.78 -12.08
C VAL A 318 -25.10 13.31 -11.54
N ASP A 319 -25.24 13.49 -10.23
CA ASP A 319 -26.47 14.02 -9.61
C ASP A 319 -26.78 15.45 -10.12
N TYR A 320 -25.77 16.29 -10.33
CA TYR A 320 -25.93 17.64 -10.89
C TYR A 320 -26.54 17.60 -12.30
N TYR A 321 -26.04 16.72 -13.16
CA TYR A 321 -26.56 16.54 -14.51
C TYR A 321 -27.97 15.93 -14.50
N ASP A 322 -28.18 14.84 -13.74
CA ASP A 322 -29.45 14.11 -13.71
C ASP A 322 -30.59 15.00 -13.20
N THR A 323 -30.31 15.89 -12.24
CA THR A 323 -31.31 16.82 -11.69
C THR A 323 -31.53 18.08 -12.53
N ALA A 324 -30.80 18.31 -13.62
CA ALA A 324 -30.93 19.52 -14.43
C ALA A 324 -32.31 19.69 -15.08
N LYS A 325 -33.05 18.59 -15.25
CA LYS A 325 -34.43 18.56 -15.77
C LYS A 325 -35.48 18.31 -14.68
N ASP A 326 -35.07 18.20 -13.42
CA ASP A 326 -35.94 17.99 -12.27
C ASP A 326 -36.46 19.33 -11.70
N ILE A 327 -37.14 19.26 -10.55
CA ILE A 327 -37.61 20.43 -9.78
C ILE A 327 -36.41 21.35 -9.45
N PRO A 328 -36.50 22.68 -9.65
CA PRO A 328 -35.37 23.61 -9.47
C PRO A 328 -34.66 23.54 -8.11
N GLU A 329 -35.38 23.19 -7.05
CA GLU A 329 -34.84 22.98 -5.71
C GLU A 329 -33.86 21.80 -5.64
N HIS A 330 -34.18 20.69 -6.31
CA HIS A 330 -33.29 19.52 -6.37
C HIS A 330 -32.00 19.86 -7.09
N HIS A 331 -32.11 20.55 -8.22
CA HIS A 331 -30.94 21.00 -8.99
C HIS A 331 -30.07 21.97 -8.20
N ARG A 332 -30.67 22.91 -7.45
CA ARG A 332 -29.94 23.84 -6.57
C ARG A 332 -29.12 23.08 -5.52
N ARG A 333 -29.73 22.10 -4.85
CA ARG A 333 -29.05 21.24 -3.86
C ARG A 333 -27.93 20.40 -4.48
N ALA A 334 -28.15 19.84 -5.67
CA ALA A 334 -27.12 19.08 -6.38
C ALA A 334 -25.93 19.96 -6.77
N LYS A 335 -26.19 21.19 -7.24
CA LYS A 335 -25.16 22.19 -7.55
C LYS A 335 -24.34 22.58 -6.33
N GLU A 336 -24.98 22.79 -5.17
CA GLU A 336 -24.30 23.06 -3.90
C GLU A 336 -23.41 21.89 -3.46
N LYS A 337 -23.93 20.66 -3.53
CA LYS A 337 -23.14 19.44 -3.25
C LYS A 337 -21.94 19.32 -4.18
N LEU A 338 -22.07 19.65 -5.45
CA LEU A 338 -20.95 19.65 -6.40
C LEU A 338 -19.89 20.68 -6.00
N ARG A 339 -20.26 21.91 -5.62
CA ARG A 339 -19.30 22.92 -5.09
C ARG A 339 -18.60 22.46 -3.82
N GLU A 340 -19.32 21.77 -2.93
CA GLU A 340 -18.73 21.21 -1.73
C GLU A 340 -17.74 20.08 -2.05
N ALA A 341 -18.08 19.21 -3.00
CA ALA A 341 -17.19 18.13 -3.44
C ALA A 341 -15.93 18.68 -4.11
N ILE A 342 -16.05 19.71 -4.95
CA ILE A 342 -14.91 20.39 -5.59
C ILE A 342 -14.01 21.02 -4.52
N ARG A 343 -14.56 21.84 -3.62
CA ARG A 343 -13.79 22.47 -2.53
C ARG A 343 -13.18 21.45 -1.57
N GLY A 344 -13.82 20.29 -1.39
CA GLY A 344 -13.37 19.22 -0.52
C GLY A 344 -12.15 18.47 -1.08
N LEU A 345 -11.97 18.46 -2.39
CA LEU A 345 -10.74 17.99 -3.05
C LEU A 345 -9.80 19.18 -3.16
N ASP A 346 -8.82 19.29 -2.25
CA ASP A 346 -7.74 20.31 -2.24
C ASP A 346 -6.83 20.17 -3.49
N TYR A 347 -7.40 20.45 -4.67
CA TYR A 347 -6.86 20.28 -6.01
C TYR A 347 -7.44 21.33 -6.97
N ASN A 348 -6.72 21.61 -8.06
CA ASN A 348 -7.08 22.66 -9.00
C ASN A 348 -8.15 22.19 -10.01
N LEU A 349 -9.38 22.04 -9.54
CA LEU A 349 -10.55 21.73 -10.37
C LEU A 349 -11.23 23.02 -10.83
N ASP A 350 -11.68 23.03 -12.09
CA ASP A 350 -12.37 24.19 -12.68
C ASP A 350 -13.90 24.03 -12.50
N ASP A 351 -14.47 24.80 -11.57
CA ASP A 351 -15.91 24.86 -11.33
C ASP A 351 -16.72 25.15 -12.60
N GLY A 352 -16.21 26.01 -13.49
CA GLY A 352 -16.88 26.41 -14.73
C GLY A 352 -17.00 25.24 -15.70
N LEU A 353 -15.94 24.44 -15.85
CA LEU A 353 -15.98 23.21 -16.66
C LEU A 353 -16.90 22.16 -16.05
N LEU A 354 -16.77 21.90 -14.75
CA LEU A 354 -17.55 20.87 -14.07
C LEU A 354 -19.04 21.21 -13.96
N MET A 355 -19.43 22.48 -14.08
CA MET A 355 -20.83 22.92 -14.08
C MET A 355 -21.41 23.16 -15.48
N ASN A 356 -20.64 22.95 -16.54
CA ASN A 356 -21.14 23.13 -17.90
C ASN A 356 -21.88 21.87 -18.37
N LEU A 357 -23.21 21.91 -18.35
CA LEU A 357 -24.07 20.78 -18.76
C LEU A 357 -23.82 20.32 -20.21
N GLU A 358 -23.43 21.20 -21.13
CA GLU A 358 -23.16 20.82 -22.53
C GLU A 358 -21.98 19.85 -22.65
N LEU A 359 -21.01 19.96 -21.74
CA LEU A 359 -19.85 19.07 -21.72
C LEU A 359 -20.21 17.63 -21.34
N TYR A 360 -21.31 17.43 -20.60
CA TYR A 360 -21.77 16.11 -20.19
C TYR A 360 -22.38 15.31 -21.36
N ASP A 361 -23.03 16.01 -22.30
CA ASP A 361 -23.64 15.41 -23.49
C ASP A 361 -22.64 15.16 -24.62
N ARG A 362 -21.44 15.74 -24.52
CA ARG A 362 -20.38 15.63 -25.55
C ARG A 362 -20.00 14.18 -25.80
N GLN A 363 -19.95 13.80 -27.08
CA GLN A 363 -19.43 12.51 -27.54
C GLN A 363 -17.90 12.51 -27.53
N LEU A 364 -17.31 11.50 -26.90
CA LEU A 364 -15.87 11.37 -26.73
C LEU A 364 -15.41 10.02 -27.29
N PRO A 365 -14.32 9.98 -28.07
CA PRO A 365 -13.74 8.71 -28.51
C PRO A 365 -13.17 7.98 -27.28
N ARG A 366 -13.51 6.70 -27.14
CA ARG A 366 -13.05 5.90 -26.01
C ARG A 366 -11.55 5.67 -26.09
N HIS A 367 -10.84 5.96 -25.00
CA HIS A 367 -9.40 5.73 -24.96
C HIS A 367 -9.06 4.24 -25.14
N GLY A 368 -8.22 3.93 -26.13
CA GLY A 368 -7.85 2.57 -26.51
C GLY A 368 -8.81 1.88 -27.50
N ASP A 369 -9.92 2.53 -27.88
CA ASP A 369 -10.84 2.08 -28.92
C ASP A 369 -11.54 3.29 -29.56
N GLU A 370 -10.77 4.05 -30.35
CA GLU A 370 -11.21 5.32 -30.94
C GLU A 370 -12.37 5.18 -31.94
N LYS A 371 -12.72 3.94 -32.32
CA LYS A 371 -13.86 3.64 -33.20
C LYS A 371 -15.20 3.73 -32.47
N HIS A 372 -15.20 3.66 -31.14
CA HIS A 372 -16.38 3.78 -30.31
C HIS A 372 -16.39 5.14 -29.60
N SER A 373 -17.46 5.90 -29.80
CA SER A 373 -17.73 7.12 -29.05
C SER A 373 -18.82 6.89 -28.02
N GLU A 374 -18.68 7.50 -26.85
CA GLU A 374 -19.73 7.53 -25.83
C GLU A 374 -19.85 8.95 -25.22
N SER A 375 -21.01 9.24 -24.63
CA SER A 375 -21.22 10.53 -23.96
C SER A 375 -20.38 10.62 -22.68
N ALA A 376 -19.95 11.84 -22.33
CA ALA A 376 -19.19 12.07 -21.11
C ALA A 376 -19.97 11.65 -19.85
N ILE A 377 -21.29 11.84 -19.81
CA ILE A 377 -22.15 11.36 -18.72
C ILE A 377 -22.18 9.83 -18.63
N SER A 378 -22.15 9.10 -19.75
CA SER A 378 -22.06 7.63 -19.72
C SER A 378 -20.78 7.15 -19.05
N VAL A 379 -19.65 7.80 -19.35
CA VAL A 379 -18.36 7.52 -18.69
C VAL A 379 -18.42 7.85 -17.20
N LEU A 380 -18.98 9.01 -16.83
CA LEU A 380 -19.14 9.41 -15.42
C LEU A 380 -20.04 8.46 -14.63
N ARG A 381 -21.13 7.95 -15.21
CA ARG A 381 -22.02 6.95 -14.58
C ARG A 381 -21.31 5.62 -14.36
N ARG A 382 -20.49 5.17 -15.32
CA ARG A 382 -19.64 3.98 -15.15
C ARG A 382 -18.60 4.18 -14.05
N LEU A 383 -17.94 5.33 -14.03
CA LEU A 383 -17.02 5.71 -12.96
C LEU A 383 -17.73 5.73 -11.59
N ARG A 384 -18.94 6.32 -11.48
CA ARG A 384 -19.74 6.32 -10.24
C ARG A 384 -19.94 4.91 -9.70
N ILE A 385 -20.28 3.95 -10.56
CA ILE A 385 -20.43 2.54 -10.17
C ILE A 385 -19.10 1.96 -9.68
N ASN A 386 -18.01 2.23 -10.40
CA ASN A 386 -16.69 1.67 -10.11
C ASN A 386 -15.98 2.30 -8.90
N THR A 387 -16.34 3.53 -8.51
CA THR A 387 -15.69 4.28 -7.42
C THR A 387 -16.50 4.27 -6.13
N VAL A 388 -17.76 3.82 -6.15
CA VAL A 388 -18.59 3.72 -4.94
C VAL A 388 -18.40 2.33 -4.32
N PRO A 389 -17.88 2.24 -3.09
CA PRO A 389 -17.56 0.97 -2.46
C PRO A 389 -18.79 0.32 -1.82
N GLU A 390 -19.87 0.06 -2.56
CA GLU A 390 -21.06 -0.60 -2.00
C GLU A 390 -21.79 -1.44 -3.05
N THR A 391 -21.50 -2.75 -3.06
CA THR A 391 -22.38 -3.74 -3.68
C THR A 391 -22.98 -4.59 -2.56
N ASP A 392 -24.30 -4.83 -2.58
CA ASP A 392 -24.92 -5.80 -1.64
C ASP A 392 -24.39 -7.22 -1.84
N LYS A 393 -23.77 -7.49 -3.00
CA LYS A 393 -23.11 -8.75 -3.31
C LYS A 393 -21.79 -8.91 -2.53
N PRO A 394 -21.52 -10.09 -1.97
CA PRO A 394 -20.23 -10.36 -1.34
C PRO A 394 -19.10 -10.36 -2.38
N PRO A 395 -17.96 -9.69 -2.12
CA PRO A 395 -16.76 -9.84 -2.95
C PRO A 395 -16.27 -11.29 -2.94
N LEU A 396 -15.83 -11.81 -4.08
CA LEU A 396 -15.28 -13.17 -4.15
C LEU A 396 -13.91 -13.25 -3.49
N THR A 397 -13.67 -14.36 -2.80
CA THR A 397 -12.37 -14.73 -2.22
C THR A 397 -11.81 -15.97 -2.91
N ASN A 398 -10.56 -16.33 -2.61
CA ASN A 398 -10.00 -17.61 -3.02
C ASN A 398 -10.46 -18.80 -2.15
N ILE A 399 -11.44 -18.61 -1.27
CA ILE A 399 -11.95 -19.62 -0.33
C ILE A 399 -13.39 -19.94 -0.72
N GLU A 400 -13.58 -21.03 -1.46
CA GLU A 400 -14.88 -21.37 -2.05
C GLU A 400 -16.00 -21.52 -1.00
N THR A 401 -15.70 -22.15 0.13
CA THR A 401 -16.67 -22.31 1.22
C THR A 401 -17.13 -20.98 1.82
N VAL A 402 -16.27 -19.97 1.88
CA VAL A 402 -16.62 -18.62 2.32
C VAL A 402 -17.52 -17.94 1.29
N ASN A 403 -17.23 -18.10 -0.01
CA ASN A 403 -18.02 -17.52 -1.10
C ASN A 403 -19.46 -18.06 -1.08
N VAL A 404 -19.64 -19.38 -1.04
CA VAL A 404 -20.96 -20.04 -1.00
C VAL A 404 -21.79 -19.56 0.20
N LEU A 405 -21.20 -19.57 1.40
CA LEU A 405 -21.91 -19.15 2.62
C LEU A 405 -22.24 -17.65 2.62
N ALA A 406 -21.38 -16.81 2.03
CA ALA A 406 -21.65 -15.39 1.89
C ALA A 406 -22.84 -15.13 0.95
N GLU A 407 -22.95 -15.87 -0.15
CA GLU A 407 -24.10 -15.80 -1.05
C GLU A 407 -25.40 -16.22 -0.36
N GLU A 408 -25.38 -17.31 0.43
CA GLU A 408 -26.55 -17.76 1.22
C GLU A 408 -27.04 -16.69 2.21
N VAL A 409 -26.12 -15.90 2.77
CA VAL A 409 -26.42 -14.77 3.65
C VAL A 409 -26.96 -13.58 2.85
N ALA A 410 -26.42 -13.31 1.65
CA ALA A 410 -26.80 -12.20 0.79
C ALA A 410 -28.17 -12.36 0.10
N GLN A 411 -28.66 -13.60 -0.05
CA GLN A 411 -29.94 -13.90 -0.72
C GLN A 411 -31.19 -13.37 0.00
N SER A 412 -31.08 -13.01 1.28
CA SER A 412 -32.22 -12.55 2.08
C SER A 412 -32.09 -11.06 2.41
N PRO A 413 -33.16 -10.25 2.25
CA PRO A 413 -33.16 -8.87 2.73
C PRO A 413 -33.00 -8.79 4.27
N PHE A 414 -33.40 -9.84 4.99
CA PHE A 414 -33.19 -10.00 6.42
C PHE A 414 -32.16 -11.09 6.70
N VAL A 415 -31.05 -10.74 7.37
CA VAL A 415 -29.99 -11.69 7.68
C VAL A 415 -30.48 -12.68 8.75
N ASN A 416 -30.47 -13.98 8.43
CA ASN A 416 -30.85 -15.02 9.37
C ASN A 416 -29.69 -15.35 10.32
N GLY A 417 -29.97 -15.42 11.63
CA GLY A 417 -28.95 -15.65 12.66
C GLY A 417 -28.18 -16.97 12.52
N SER A 418 -28.83 -18.08 12.14
CA SER A 418 -28.14 -19.38 12.00
C SER A 418 -27.26 -19.45 10.75
N ARG A 419 -27.72 -18.84 9.65
CA ARG A 419 -26.88 -18.69 8.44
C ARG A 419 -25.68 -17.80 8.72
N LEU A 420 -25.90 -16.68 9.39
CA LEU A 420 -24.85 -15.75 9.80
C LEU A 420 -23.84 -16.43 10.73
N GLU A 421 -24.29 -17.25 11.67
CA GLU A 421 -23.42 -18.02 12.56
C GLU A 421 -22.47 -18.93 11.78
N LYS A 422 -23.02 -19.79 10.90
CA LYS A 422 -22.24 -20.75 10.11
C LYS A 422 -21.20 -20.02 9.27
N TYR A 423 -21.62 -18.95 8.59
CA TYR A 423 -20.75 -18.10 7.80
C TYR A 423 -19.64 -17.44 8.64
N LEU A 424 -19.99 -16.73 9.70
CA LEU A 424 -19.02 -16.03 10.55
C LEU A 424 -18.06 -17.01 11.22
N LYS A 425 -18.52 -18.20 11.63
CA LYS A 425 -17.62 -19.23 12.17
C LYS A 425 -16.53 -19.58 11.17
N THR A 426 -16.89 -19.86 9.91
CA THR A 426 -15.91 -20.19 8.85
C THR A 426 -14.95 -19.03 8.60
N VAL A 427 -15.44 -17.79 8.52
CA VAL A 427 -14.59 -16.60 8.36
C VAL A 427 -13.64 -16.41 9.55
N ASN A 428 -14.15 -16.52 10.77
CA ASN A 428 -13.39 -16.35 12.00
C ASN A 428 -12.29 -17.40 12.13
N ASP A 429 -12.62 -18.68 11.90
CA ASP A 429 -11.65 -19.78 11.98
C ASP A 429 -10.49 -19.57 11.00
N TYR A 430 -10.78 -19.14 9.77
CA TYR A 430 -9.74 -18.85 8.78
C TYR A 430 -8.82 -17.69 9.22
N VAL A 431 -9.41 -16.56 9.65
CA VAL A 431 -8.64 -15.37 10.05
C VAL A 431 -7.83 -15.66 11.31
N GLU A 432 -8.39 -16.39 12.27
CA GLU A 432 -7.71 -16.78 13.50
C GLU A 432 -6.56 -17.75 13.23
N GLU A 433 -6.75 -18.77 12.39
CA GLU A 433 -5.68 -19.69 11.98
C GLU A 433 -4.53 -18.94 11.31
N ALA A 434 -4.86 -17.97 10.45
CA ALA A 434 -3.87 -17.14 9.79
C ALA A 434 -3.08 -16.28 10.79
N MET A 435 -3.72 -15.77 11.84
CA MET A 435 -3.06 -15.02 12.92
C MET A 435 -2.23 -15.92 13.85
N SER A 436 -2.74 -17.10 14.22
CA SER A 436 -2.08 -18.04 15.14
C SER A 436 -0.84 -18.69 14.52
N SER A 437 -0.93 -19.06 13.24
CA SER A 437 0.22 -19.49 12.42
C SER A 437 1.19 -18.36 12.06
N ARG A 438 0.88 -17.13 12.49
CA ARG A 438 1.63 -15.90 12.19
C ARG A 438 1.87 -15.71 10.68
N ARG A 439 0.87 -16.03 9.86
CA ARG A 439 0.92 -15.90 8.40
C ARG A 439 1.31 -14.47 8.00
N ILE A 440 2.14 -14.38 6.97
CA ILE A 440 2.53 -13.12 6.33
C ILE A 440 1.77 -13.05 5.01
N GLY A 441 1.10 -11.94 4.76
CA GLY A 441 0.28 -11.74 3.58
C GLY A 441 -1.18 -12.12 3.80
N ILE A 442 -2.08 -11.18 3.52
CA ILE A 442 -3.51 -11.39 3.36
C ILE A 442 -3.91 -11.04 1.93
N GLU A 443 -4.83 -11.80 1.34
CA GLU A 443 -5.35 -11.47 0.01
C GLU A 443 -6.17 -10.17 0.06
N PRO A 444 -5.94 -9.20 -0.85
CA PRO A 444 -6.77 -8.01 -1.00
C PRO A 444 -8.26 -8.33 -1.12
N SER A 445 -8.60 -9.40 -1.84
CA SER A 445 -9.99 -9.86 -2.01
C SER A 445 -10.62 -10.30 -0.69
N LEU A 446 -9.85 -10.98 0.18
CA LEU A 446 -10.30 -11.32 1.52
C LEU A 446 -10.50 -10.07 2.39
N LEU A 447 -9.63 -9.05 2.29
CA LEU A 447 -9.82 -7.78 3.00
C LEU A 447 -11.12 -7.08 2.56
N SER A 448 -11.39 -7.01 1.25
CA SER A 448 -12.65 -6.49 0.73
C SER A 448 -13.85 -7.30 1.24
N HIS A 449 -13.73 -8.63 1.28
CA HIS A 449 -14.76 -9.52 1.82
C HIS A 449 -15.01 -9.26 3.31
N LEU A 450 -13.96 -9.13 4.14
CA LEU A 450 -14.09 -8.80 5.56
C LEU A 450 -14.77 -7.43 5.79
N GLY A 451 -14.55 -6.47 4.90
CA GLY A 451 -15.27 -5.19 4.89
C GLY A 451 -16.77 -5.38 4.66
N TRP A 452 -17.13 -6.21 3.67
CA TRP A 452 -18.52 -6.61 3.42
C TRP A 452 -19.13 -7.36 4.63
N THR A 453 -18.40 -8.31 5.21
CA THR A 453 -18.80 -9.06 6.41
C THR A 453 -19.12 -8.12 7.57
N SER A 454 -18.27 -7.11 7.80
CA SER A 454 -18.47 -6.12 8.86
C SER A 454 -19.75 -5.32 8.64
N ARG A 455 -20.04 -4.89 7.40
CA ARG A 455 -21.27 -4.16 7.06
C ARG A 455 -22.53 -5.02 7.25
N ILE A 456 -22.54 -6.24 6.74
CA ILE A 456 -23.69 -7.16 6.90
C ILE A 456 -23.95 -7.50 8.37
N THR A 457 -22.88 -7.71 9.13
CA THR A 457 -22.99 -7.98 10.58
C THR A 457 -23.52 -6.76 11.33
N SER A 458 -23.07 -5.56 10.96
CA SER A 458 -23.58 -4.30 11.53
C SER A 458 -25.07 -4.11 11.20
N ARG A 459 -25.47 -4.37 9.95
CA ARG A 459 -26.87 -4.33 9.51
C ARG A 459 -27.74 -5.31 10.32
N PHE A 460 -27.29 -6.56 10.50
CA PHE A 460 -27.98 -7.55 11.32
C PHE A 460 -28.23 -7.09 12.76
N LEU A 461 -27.25 -6.44 13.39
CA LEU A 461 -27.41 -5.86 14.74
C LEU A 461 -28.31 -4.62 14.73
N SER A 462 -28.24 -3.80 13.68
CA SER A 462 -29.04 -2.58 13.55
C SER A 462 -30.53 -2.91 13.42
N ASP A 463 -30.87 -3.86 12.55
CA ASP A 463 -32.24 -4.31 12.22
C ASP A 463 -32.90 -5.15 13.32
N MET A 464 -32.17 -5.45 14.39
CA MET A 464 -32.68 -6.24 15.51
C MET A 464 -33.76 -5.45 16.28
N ASP A 465 -34.92 -6.06 16.49
CA ASP A 465 -35.94 -5.56 17.41
C ASP A 465 -35.61 -5.92 18.87
N TYR A 466 -36.37 -5.34 19.80
CA TYR A 466 -36.18 -5.58 21.22
C TYR A 466 -36.30 -7.07 21.58
N GLU A 467 -37.27 -7.76 21.01
CA GLU A 467 -37.58 -9.16 21.27
C GLU A 467 -36.38 -10.06 20.92
N ARG A 468 -35.75 -9.84 19.77
CA ARG A 468 -34.51 -10.53 19.40
C ARG A 468 -33.33 -10.11 20.27
N GLN A 469 -33.26 -8.82 20.65
CA GLN A 469 -32.21 -8.31 21.53
C GLN A 469 -32.20 -9.00 22.90
N VAL A 470 -33.36 -9.29 23.49
CA VAL A 470 -33.43 -9.83 24.86
C VAL A 470 -32.59 -11.09 25.06
N GLU A 471 -32.55 -11.98 24.07
CA GLU A 471 -31.80 -13.25 24.17
C GLU A 471 -30.58 -13.34 23.28
N ALA A 472 -30.28 -12.33 22.44
CA ALA A 472 -29.21 -12.43 21.45
C ALA A 472 -27.85 -12.80 22.08
N TYR A 473 -27.54 -12.26 23.26
CA TYR A 473 -26.28 -12.54 23.98
C TYR A 473 -26.05 -14.02 24.34
N LYS A 474 -27.12 -14.82 24.41
CA LYS A 474 -27.06 -16.27 24.65
C LYS A 474 -26.96 -17.10 23.37
N LYS A 475 -27.17 -16.49 22.20
CA LYS A 475 -27.21 -17.21 20.93
C LYS A 475 -25.79 -17.39 20.37
N PRO A 476 -25.47 -18.54 19.74
CA PRO A 476 -24.11 -18.78 19.27
C PRO A 476 -23.66 -17.84 18.14
N TYR A 477 -24.58 -17.35 17.29
CA TYR A 477 -24.27 -16.30 16.32
C TYR A 477 -23.66 -15.06 16.97
N PHE A 478 -24.12 -14.67 18.17
CA PHE A 478 -23.63 -13.46 18.84
C PHE A 478 -22.20 -13.63 19.31
N LYS A 479 -21.83 -14.82 19.81
CA LYS A 479 -20.42 -15.17 20.08
C LYS A 479 -19.56 -15.02 18.83
N GLN A 480 -20.02 -15.46 17.66
CA GLN A 480 -19.28 -15.32 16.40
C GLN A 480 -19.15 -13.86 15.95
N ILE A 481 -20.16 -13.03 16.19
CA ILE A 481 -20.08 -11.57 15.96
C ILE A 481 -19.01 -10.94 16.86
N LEU A 482 -18.99 -11.28 18.15
CA LEU A 482 -17.97 -10.79 19.09
C LEU A 482 -16.56 -11.23 18.70
N ARG A 483 -16.39 -12.50 18.28
CA ARG A 483 -15.11 -13.02 17.79
C ARG A 483 -14.65 -12.28 16.53
N PHE A 484 -15.56 -12.06 15.59
CA PHE A 484 -15.27 -11.32 14.37
C PHE A 484 -14.80 -9.90 14.68
N ALA A 485 -15.46 -9.21 15.62
CA ALA A 485 -15.04 -7.88 16.08
C ALA A 485 -13.64 -7.92 16.73
N GLU A 486 -13.31 -8.93 17.54
CA GLU A 486 -11.98 -9.08 18.14
C GLU A 486 -10.88 -9.37 17.11
N LEU A 487 -11.19 -10.07 16.02
CA LEU A 487 -10.25 -10.35 14.93
C LEU A 487 -10.06 -9.15 13.99
N THR A 488 -11.06 -8.30 13.81
CA THR A 488 -11.06 -7.25 12.76
C THR A 488 -11.05 -5.82 13.27
N HIS A 489 -11.38 -5.60 14.56
CA HIS A 489 -11.57 -4.29 15.17
C HIS A 489 -10.84 -4.17 16.53
N ASN A 490 -9.62 -4.71 16.59
CA ASN A 490 -8.81 -4.71 17.80
C ASN A 490 -7.43 -4.05 17.51
N PRO A 491 -6.94 -3.12 18.37
CA PRO A 491 -5.66 -2.44 18.19
C PRO A 491 -4.42 -3.31 18.50
N ASP A 492 -4.61 -4.53 18.97
CA ASP A 492 -3.55 -5.42 19.40
C ASP A 492 -2.82 -6.05 18.21
N ARG A 493 -1.50 -6.26 18.38
CA ARG A 493 -0.64 -6.91 17.38
C ARG A 493 -0.68 -8.44 17.45
N ARG A 494 -1.45 -9.00 18.38
CA ARG A 494 -1.65 -10.43 18.58
C ARG A 494 -3.08 -10.65 19.03
N TYR A 495 -3.71 -11.68 18.48
CA TYR A 495 -5.01 -12.12 18.93
C TYR A 495 -4.85 -13.01 20.18
N ASP A 496 -5.68 -12.76 21.18
CA ASP A 496 -5.71 -13.49 22.45
C ASP A 496 -6.97 -14.36 22.50
N ALA A 497 -6.85 -15.59 22.01
CA ALA A 497 -7.96 -16.54 21.94
C ALA A 497 -8.51 -16.89 23.34
N ALA A 498 -7.62 -17.13 24.31
CA ALA A 498 -8.02 -17.47 25.68
C ALA A 498 -8.75 -16.31 26.36
N GLY A 499 -8.24 -15.09 26.22
CA GLY A 499 -8.90 -13.89 26.73
C GLY A 499 -10.23 -13.60 26.04
N PHE A 500 -10.37 -13.92 24.74
CA PHE A 500 -11.64 -13.84 24.04
C PHE A 500 -12.66 -14.86 24.57
N GLU A 501 -12.27 -16.13 24.71
CA GLU A 501 -13.17 -17.19 25.19
C GLU A 501 -13.67 -16.90 26.60
N ALA A 502 -12.81 -16.45 27.51
CA ALA A 502 -13.21 -16.03 28.85
C ALA A 502 -14.20 -14.85 28.82
N PHE A 503 -13.98 -13.87 27.95
CA PHE A 503 -14.91 -12.76 27.75
C PHE A 503 -16.26 -13.22 27.18
N ALA A 504 -16.26 -14.06 26.15
CA ALA A 504 -17.46 -14.57 25.51
C ALA A 504 -18.30 -15.41 26.48
N GLN A 505 -17.64 -16.24 27.30
CA GLN A 505 -18.30 -17.01 28.36
C GLN A 505 -18.97 -16.09 29.38
N LYS A 506 -18.24 -15.07 29.88
CA LYS A 506 -18.79 -14.08 30.81
C LYS A 506 -20.04 -13.37 30.26
N VAL A 507 -20.06 -13.06 28.95
CA VAL A 507 -21.23 -12.47 28.30
C VAL A 507 -22.40 -13.45 28.26
N ALA A 508 -22.16 -14.70 27.83
CA ALA A 508 -23.21 -15.72 27.69
C ALA A 508 -23.84 -16.14 29.03
N GLU A 509 -23.04 -16.18 30.09
CA GLU A 509 -23.47 -16.55 31.46
C GLU A 509 -24.08 -15.39 32.24
N ALA A 510 -24.14 -14.18 31.66
CA ALA A 510 -24.70 -13.02 32.33
C ALA A 510 -26.18 -13.22 32.71
N PRO A 511 -26.60 -12.78 33.91
CA PRO A 511 -27.93 -13.08 34.46
C PRO A 511 -29.06 -12.49 33.61
N CYS A 512 -28.86 -11.29 33.06
CA CYS A 512 -29.77 -10.65 32.12
C CYS A 512 -28.99 -9.85 31.08
N MET A 513 -29.71 -9.36 30.07
CA MET A 513 -29.12 -8.71 28.90
C MET A 513 -28.39 -7.40 29.27
N GLU A 514 -28.80 -6.73 30.33
CA GLU A 514 -28.19 -5.48 30.82
C GLU A 514 -26.73 -5.72 31.24
N PHE A 515 -26.46 -6.78 32.00
CA PHE A 515 -25.10 -7.16 32.38
C PHE A 515 -24.30 -7.64 31.17
N ALA A 516 -24.89 -8.47 30.31
CA ALA A 516 -24.25 -8.96 29.10
C ALA A 516 -23.77 -7.81 28.20
N TYR A 517 -24.67 -6.87 27.90
CA TYR A 517 -24.37 -5.76 27.00
C TYR A 517 -23.55 -4.65 27.66
N ALA A 518 -23.55 -4.53 29.00
CA ALA A 518 -22.58 -3.71 29.71
C ALA A 518 -21.15 -4.23 29.51
N GLU A 519 -20.92 -5.54 29.63
CA GLU A 519 -19.62 -6.17 29.37
C GLU A 519 -19.17 -5.97 27.91
N VAL A 520 -20.06 -6.20 26.95
CA VAL A 520 -19.80 -5.94 25.53
C VAL A 520 -19.43 -4.47 25.31
N CYS A 521 -20.21 -3.54 25.85
CA CYS A 521 -19.97 -2.10 25.70
C CYS A 521 -18.64 -1.66 26.32
N ASN A 522 -18.29 -2.17 27.50
CA ASN A 522 -17.00 -1.91 28.16
C ASN A 522 -15.84 -2.45 27.32
N ARG A 523 -15.98 -3.66 26.76
CA ARG A 523 -14.96 -4.26 25.89
C ARG A 523 -14.76 -3.43 24.64
N GLN A 524 -15.83 -3.08 23.92
CA GLN A 524 -15.75 -2.29 22.69
C GLN A 524 -15.23 -0.87 22.96
N THR A 525 -15.56 -0.28 24.10
CA THR A 525 -15.00 1.00 24.57
C THR A 525 -13.48 0.94 24.65
N GLY A 526 -12.93 -0.10 25.28
CA GLY A 526 -11.48 -0.32 25.33
C GLY A 526 -10.86 -0.44 23.94
N ARG A 527 -11.53 -1.16 23.02
CA ARG A 527 -11.06 -1.34 21.63
C ARG A 527 -11.03 -0.03 20.85
N ILE A 528 -12.10 0.75 20.90
CA ILE A 528 -12.17 2.08 20.27
C ILE A 528 -11.04 2.98 20.78
N MET A 529 -10.87 3.08 22.10
CA MET A 529 -9.82 3.93 22.70
C MET A 529 -8.41 3.47 22.29
N GLY A 530 -8.17 2.17 22.26
CA GLY A 530 -6.89 1.63 21.81
C GLY A 530 -6.65 1.84 20.32
N LEU A 531 -7.68 1.77 19.46
CA LEU A 531 -7.59 2.09 18.04
C LEU A 531 -7.31 3.58 17.81
N MET A 532 -7.94 4.48 18.57
CA MET A 532 -7.65 5.92 18.52
C MET A 532 -6.18 6.20 18.86
N LYS A 533 -5.63 5.51 19.87
CA LYS A 533 -4.20 5.59 20.20
C LYS A 533 -3.34 4.98 19.08
N HIS A 534 -3.77 3.89 18.47
CA HIS A 534 -3.10 3.28 17.32
C HIS A 534 -3.00 4.26 16.14
N TYR A 535 -4.09 4.89 15.73
CA TYR A 535 -4.09 5.90 14.66
C TYR A 535 -3.35 7.19 15.02
N GLY A 536 -3.30 7.55 16.32
CA GLY A 536 -2.39 8.59 16.81
C GLY A 536 -0.91 8.26 16.57
N ARG A 537 -0.51 7.01 16.81
CA ARG A 537 0.87 6.54 16.53
C ARG A 537 1.19 6.53 15.04
N ILE A 538 0.27 6.07 14.20
CA ILE A 538 0.43 6.12 12.73
C ILE A 538 0.61 7.57 12.26
N ALA A 539 -0.25 8.50 12.70
CA ALA A 539 -0.13 9.90 12.32
C ALA A 539 1.20 10.53 12.77
N ALA A 540 1.65 10.23 13.99
CA ALA A 540 2.94 10.70 14.50
C ALA A 540 4.11 10.13 13.69
N TYR A 541 4.03 8.86 13.29
CA TYR A 541 5.00 8.22 12.41
C TYR A 541 5.05 8.88 11.03
N ASN A 542 3.89 9.07 10.40
CA ASN A 542 3.77 9.71 9.09
C ASN A 542 4.33 11.13 9.09
N ARG A 543 4.18 11.89 10.19
CA ARG A 543 4.83 13.20 10.33
C ARG A 543 6.36 13.11 10.30
N LYS A 544 6.95 12.10 10.94
CA LYS A 544 8.41 11.87 10.89
C LYS A 544 8.87 11.57 9.46
N VAL A 545 8.17 10.69 8.75
CA VAL A 545 8.47 10.34 7.35
C VAL A 545 8.36 11.58 6.44
N VAL A 546 7.29 12.37 6.58
CA VAL A 546 7.12 13.63 5.84
C VAL A 546 8.26 14.60 6.16
N SER A 547 8.69 14.71 7.42
CA SER A 547 9.78 15.60 7.82
C SER A 547 11.15 15.22 7.27
N SER A 548 11.38 13.94 6.97
CA SER A 548 12.61 13.48 6.32
C SER A 548 12.62 13.67 4.81
N ILE A 549 11.44 13.81 4.20
CA ILE A 549 11.28 13.97 2.75
C ILE A 549 11.17 15.43 2.36
N TYR A 550 10.40 16.21 3.12
CA TYR A 550 10.16 17.64 2.86
C TYR A 550 10.88 18.51 3.89
N GLY A 551 11.66 19.46 3.40
CA GLY A 551 12.23 20.53 4.22
C GLY A 551 11.14 21.41 4.88
N PRO A 552 11.52 22.29 5.81
CA PRO A 552 10.61 23.30 6.36
C PRO A 552 9.96 24.13 5.25
N GLY A 553 8.63 24.25 5.25
CA GLY A 553 7.90 25.04 4.26
C GLY A 553 6.44 24.64 4.08
N GLU A 554 5.81 25.22 3.07
CA GLU A 554 4.38 25.06 2.75
C GLU A 554 4.01 23.59 2.48
N SER A 555 4.79 22.88 1.66
CA SER A 555 4.54 21.46 1.34
C SER A 555 4.50 20.57 2.58
N ARG A 556 5.41 20.81 3.54
CA ARG A 556 5.44 20.08 4.82
C ARG A 556 4.22 20.42 5.68
N ASN A 557 3.85 21.69 5.76
CA ASN A 557 2.69 22.14 6.53
C ASN A 557 1.38 21.59 5.93
N LYS A 558 1.24 21.57 4.61
CA LYS A 558 0.12 20.94 3.89
C LYS A 558 0.05 19.44 4.22
N ALA A 559 1.16 18.72 4.11
CA ALA A 559 1.21 17.29 4.46
C ALA A 559 0.83 17.03 5.93
N TYR A 560 1.25 17.86 6.88
CA TYR A 560 0.87 17.73 8.30
C TYR A 560 -0.61 17.95 8.55
N ARG A 561 -1.24 18.90 7.83
CA ARG A 561 -2.69 19.11 7.84
C ARG A 561 -3.42 17.88 7.32
N LEU A 562 -3.02 17.37 6.16
CA LEU A 562 -3.62 16.17 5.56
C LEU A 562 -3.50 14.92 6.46
N ILE A 563 -2.35 14.72 7.12
CA ILE A 563 -2.18 13.64 8.12
C ILE A 563 -3.17 13.79 9.28
N ARG A 564 -3.40 15.02 9.76
CA ARG A 564 -4.37 15.29 10.84
C ARG A 564 -5.79 14.95 10.39
N GLU A 565 -6.16 15.36 9.19
CA GLU A 565 -7.47 15.08 8.59
C GLU A 565 -7.69 13.59 8.36
N GLN A 566 -6.71 12.88 7.78
CA GLN A 566 -6.77 11.43 7.58
C GLN A 566 -6.96 10.71 8.92
N ARG A 567 -6.19 11.07 9.95
CA ARG A 567 -6.38 10.53 11.31
C ARG A 567 -7.80 10.76 11.81
N GLN A 568 -8.34 11.98 11.65
CA GLN A 568 -9.68 12.29 12.12
C GLN A 568 -10.74 11.51 11.36
N ARG A 569 -10.62 11.35 10.03
CA ARG A 569 -11.51 10.51 9.23
C ARG A 569 -11.51 9.07 9.71
N ARG A 570 -10.33 8.48 9.95
CA ARG A 570 -10.21 7.12 10.50
C ARG A 570 -10.86 6.99 11.88
N ILE A 571 -10.67 7.98 12.77
CA ILE A 571 -11.32 7.99 14.09
C ILE A 571 -12.84 8.09 13.94
N ASN A 572 -13.36 8.99 13.12
CA ASN A 572 -14.80 9.17 12.93
C ASN A 572 -15.47 7.88 12.41
N ARG A 573 -14.79 7.12 11.55
CA ARG A 573 -15.25 5.81 11.05
C ARG A 573 -15.37 4.75 12.14
N LEU A 574 -14.64 4.86 13.25
CA LEU A 574 -14.83 3.96 14.39
C LEU A 574 -16.21 4.15 15.06
N PHE A 575 -16.82 5.32 14.90
CA PHE A 575 -18.07 5.70 15.58
C PHE A 575 -19.29 5.78 14.64
N SER A 576 -19.10 5.79 13.33
CA SER A 576 -20.17 5.95 12.35
C SER A 576 -20.40 4.64 11.60
N GLY A 577 -21.56 4.02 11.78
CA GLY A 577 -21.99 2.82 11.04
C GLY A 577 -21.06 1.60 11.18
N SER A 578 -20.23 1.56 12.22
CA SER A 578 -19.23 0.51 12.43
C SER A 578 -19.78 -0.62 13.28
N LEU A 579 -19.23 -1.83 13.10
CA LEU A 579 -19.59 -2.98 13.92
C LEU A 579 -19.33 -2.73 15.42
N LEU A 580 -18.24 -2.04 15.75
CA LEU A 580 -17.93 -1.65 17.14
C LEU A 580 -19.04 -0.80 17.72
N LYS A 581 -19.55 0.17 16.95
CA LYS A 581 -20.62 1.05 17.39
C LYS A 581 -21.94 0.30 17.53
N GLU A 582 -22.28 -0.60 16.60
CA GLU A 582 -23.50 -1.41 16.72
C GLU A 582 -23.44 -2.35 17.93
N LEU A 583 -22.29 -2.95 18.23
CA LEU A 583 -22.09 -3.72 19.46
C LEU A 583 -22.18 -2.87 20.73
N GLN A 584 -21.72 -1.61 20.71
CA GLN A 584 -21.98 -0.67 21.80
C GLN A 584 -23.46 -0.30 21.90
N ASN A 585 -24.16 -0.14 20.76
CA ASN A 585 -25.58 0.16 20.71
C ASN A 585 -26.44 -1.03 21.14
N MET A 586 -25.92 -2.26 21.15
CA MET A 586 -26.57 -3.38 21.84
C MET A 586 -26.72 -3.13 23.33
N SER A 587 -25.89 -2.25 23.90
CA SER A 587 -26.20 -1.74 25.21
C SER A 587 -27.60 -1.19 25.18
N GLN A 588 -28.03 -0.28 24.25
CA GLN A 588 -29.33 0.46 24.05
C GLN A 588 -30.56 -0.38 23.74
N TYR A 589 -31.71 0.00 24.30
CA TYR A 589 -32.96 -0.72 24.10
C TYR A 589 -33.45 -0.49 22.67
N LYS A 590 -33.48 -1.54 21.86
CA LYS A 590 -34.04 -1.52 20.51
C LYS A 590 -35.54 -1.27 20.57
N THR A 591 -36.12 -0.84 19.45
CA THR A 591 -37.57 -0.68 19.33
C THR A 591 -38.26 -2.03 19.43
N ALA A 592 -39.26 -2.14 20.29
CA ALA A 592 -40.06 -3.35 20.40
C ALA A 592 -41.07 -3.46 19.26
N SER A 593 -41.17 -4.65 18.67
CA SER A 593 -42.05 -4.93 17.54
C SER A 593 -43.48 -5.31 17.98
N CYS A 594 -43.68 -5.70 19.24
CA CYS A 594 -45.01 -6.05 19.76
C CYS A 594 -45.36 -5.36 21.09
N LEU A 595 -46.64 -5.48 21.50
CA LEU A 595 -47.13 -4.90 22.76
C LEU A 595 -46.51 -5.55 24.00
N VAL A 596 -46.30 -6.87 23.96
CA VAL A 596 -45.66 -7.63 25.05
C VAL A 596 -44.22 -7.17 25.23
N GLY A 597 -43.48 -7.04 24.13
CA GLY A 597 -42.11 -6.51 24.14
C GLY A 597 -42.04 -5.08 24.66
N ARG A 598 -42.98 -4.20 24.29
CA ARG A 598 -43.05 -2.83 24.85
C ARG A 598 -43.24 -2.82 26.36
N ARG A 599 -44.16 -3.62 26.90
CA ARG A 599 -44.39 -3.72 28.34
C ARG A 599 -43.16 -4.24 29.08
N HIS A 600 -42.54 -5.29 28.56
CA HIS A 600 -41.31 -5.84 29.12
C HIS A 600 -40.16 -4.81 29.05
N GLN A 601 -40.02 -4.08 27.94
CA GLN A 601 -39.04 -3.01 27.80
C GLN A 601 -39.23 -1.89 28.84
N GLU A 602 -40.47 -1.47 29.09
CA GLU A 602 -40.80 -0.47 30.11
C GLU A 602 -40.47 -0.96 31.53
N GLU A 603 -40.76 -2.23 31.83
CA GLU A 603 -40.40 -2.87 33.09
C GLU A 603 -38.89 -2.91 33.28
N GLN A 604 -38.13 -3.37 32.27
CA GLN A 604 -36.67 -3.39 32.32
C GLN A 604 -36.07 -1.98 32.48
N ARG A 605 -36.65 -0.95 31.85
CA ARG A 605 -36.24 0.46 32.05
C ARG A 605 -36.44 0.95 33.49
N ARG A 606 -37.45 0.45 34.20
CA ARG A 606 -37.68 0.77 35.62
C ARG A 606 -36.72 0.03 36.53
N THR A 607 -36.45 -1.24 36.24
CA THR A 607 -35.56 -2.10 37.03
C THR A 607 -34.09 -1.70 36.87
N TYR A 608 -33.70 -1.28 35.66
CA TYR A 608 -32.33 -0.90 35.30
C TYR A 608 -32.29 0.49 34.66
N PRO A 609 -32.50 1.58 35.45
CA PRO A 609 -32.62 2.94 34.93
C PRO A 609 -31.28 3.53 34.47
N GLU A 610 -30.16 3.03 34.97
CA GLU A 610 -28.83 3.54 34.62
C GLU A 610 -28.28 2.91 33.34
N ARG A 611 -28.16 3.74 32.29
CA ARG A 611 -27.38 3.45 31.09
C ARG A 611 -26.37 4.55 30.80
N ALA A 612 -25.51 4.81 31.77
CA ALA A 612 -24.56 5.91 31.69
C ALA A 612 -23.15 5.45 31.32
N ASN A 613 -22.93 4.91 30.11
CA ASN A 613 -21.56 4.67 29.62
C ASN A 613 -21.24 5.36 28.28
N PHE A 614 -22.19 5.49 27.34
CA PHE A 614 -21.90 6.16 26.07
C PHE A 614 -21.66 7.68 26.22
N TYR A 615 -22.48 8.37 27.01
CA TYR A 615 -22.29 9.81 27.28
C TYR A 615 -21.01 10.10 28.08
N LYS A 616 -20.60 9.17 28.94
CA LYS A 616 -19.32 9.24 29.67
C LYS A 616 -18.13 9.16 28.71
N LEU A 617 -18.23 8.36 27.64
CA LEU A 617 -17.23 8.25 26.58
C LEU A 617 -17.13 9.54 25.76
N ALA A 618 -18.27 10.10 25.34
CA ALA A 618 -18.33 11.37 24.60
C ALA A 618 -17.70 12.52 25.41
N ALA A 619 -18.00 12.59 26.72
CA ALA A 619 -17.42 13.57 27.62
C ALA A 619 -15.90 13.38 27.85
N GLN A 620 -15.44 12.15 28.07
CA GLN A 620 -14.00 11.84 28.26
C GLN A 620 -13.18 12.09 27.00
N ALA A 621 -13.77 11.88 25.82
CA ALA A 621 -13.09 12.07 24.56
C ALA A 621 -13.15 13.54 24.08
N ALA A 622 -14.23 14.27 24.39
CA ALA A 622 -14.28 15.74 24.29
C ALA A 622 -13.21 16.41 25.17
N GLY A 623 -12.99 15.92 26.40
CA GLY A 623 -11.91 16.37 27.29
C GLY A 623 -10.49 16.12 26.74
N LYS A 624 -10.35 15.30 25.69
CA LYS A 624 -9.07 15.04 24.98
C LYS A 624 -8.99 15.78 23.63
N GLY A 625 -9.85 16.77 23.39
CA GLY A 625 -9.82 17.61 22.18
C GLY A 625 -10.34 16.93 20.92
N LEU A 626 -11.20 15.91 21.06
CA LEU A 626 -11.87 15.22 19.96
C LEU A 626 -13.35 15.59 19.99
N ASP A 627 -13.82 16.23 18.92
CA ASP A 627 -15.22 16.62 18.77
C ASP A 627 -16.03 15.48 18.13
N PHE A 628 -17.00 14.97 18.88
CA PHE A 628 -17.93 13.93 18.43
C PHE A 628 -19.25 14.50 17.91
N THR A 629 -19.42 15.83 17.95
CA THR A 629 -20.60 16.51 17.43
C THR A 629 -20.46 16.67 15.91
N SER A 630 -20.66 15.60 15.16
CA SER A 630 -21.13 15.80 13.79
C SER A 630 -22.48 16.51 13.91
N LYS A 631 -22.54 17.77 13.48
CA LYS A 631 -23.73 18.62 13.42
C LYS A 631 -25.00 17.80 13.12
N HIS A 632 -25.98 17.96 14.01
CA HIS A 632 -27.33 17.35 14.03
C HIS A 632 -27.43 15.95 14.64
N ASN A 633 -27.31 15.87 15.97
CA ASN A 633 -28.07 14.90 16.73
C ASN A 633 -28.84 15.63 17.86
N PRO A 634 -30.16 15.82 17.75
CA PRO A 634 -30.97 16.57 18.72
C PRO A 634 -30.90 15.99 20.14
N GLU A 635 -30.56 14.72 20.29
CA GLU A 635 -30.50 14.03 21.58
C GLU A 635 -29.26 14.43 22.42
N ALA A 636 -28.20 14.94 21.79
CA ALA A 636 -26.99 15.38 22.50
C ALA A 636 -27.17 16.74 23.22
N GLU A 637 -28.05 17.61 22.70
CA GLU A 637 -28.35 18.92 23.32
C GLU A 637 -29.16 18.79 24.62
N VAL A 638 -30.03 17.78 24.71
CA VAL A 638 -30.89 17.57 25.88
C VAL A 638 -30.07 17.23 27.13
N PHE A 639 -28.96 16.49 27.00
CA PHE A 639 -28.09 16.15 28.13
C PHE A 639 -27.05 17.23 28.48
N ALA A 640 -26.60 18.03 27.51
CA ALA A 640 -25.72 19.17 27.78
C ALA A 640 -26.42 20.25 28.63
N LEU A 641 -27.74 20.39 28.47
CA LEU A 641 -28.58 21.26 29.30
C LEU A 641 -28.78 20.71 30.72
N HIS A 642 -28.90 19.39 30.91
CA HIS A 642 -29.03 18.78 32.24
C HIS A 642 -27.71 18.73 33.03
N GLY A 643 -26.55 18.58 32.36
CA GLY A 643 -25.25 18.64 33.03
C GLY A 643 -24.88 20.02 33.60
N LYS A 644 -25.44 21.11 33.05
CA LYS A 644 -25.27 22.46 33.61
C LYS A 644 -26.22 22.75 34.78
N ALA A 645 -27.35 22.06 34.88
CA ALA A 645 -28.31 22.25 35.96
C ALA A 645 -27.89 21.57 37.28
N GLN A 646 -27.01 20.55 37.23
CA GLN A 646 -26.54 19.83 38.43
C GLN A 646 -25.30 20.45 39.11
N ASN A 647 -24.63 21.42 38.48
CA ASN A 647 -23.50 22.13 39.10
C ASN A 647 -23.90 23.44 39.82
N ASN A 648 -25.20 23.76 39.88
CA ASN A 648 -25.74 24.92 40.60
C ASN A 648 -26.79 24.51 41.65
N ARG A 649 -26.50 23.47 42.44
CA ARG A 649 -27.12 23.24 43.75
C ARG A 649 -26.10 22.72 44.75
#